data_AF-A0A6B8WED1-F1
#
_entry.id   AF-A0A6B8WED1-F1
#
_cell.length_a   1.000
_cell.length_b   1.000
_cell.length_c   1.000
_cell.angle_alpha   90.00
_cell.angle_beta   90.00
_cell.angle_gamma   90.00
#
_symmetry.space_group_name_H-M   'P 1'
#
loop_
_entity.id
_entity.type
_entity.pdbx_description
1 polymer ?
#
loop_
_entity_poly.entity_id
_entity_poly.type
_entity_poly.pdbx_seq_one_letter_code
_entity_poly.pdbx_strand_id
1 'polypeptide(L)'
;MPLVPHPVAVVDLETTGLGPSDRILEIGVVLLDRDLRQEATWQTLVQPGRDIDNSHIHGITATELVRAPQFEGVAAELAELLGGRVIVAHNAPFDTRFLAAEYARLDVDLPGGTGWSQCTRILSRRLLPGAPQRLSECLDSVGLGNDRPHAALADASATADLYRTLVTRHSATQGTATPLQWPAPVDIPRQQLCLRGESESDHWLERVSANVPATGVAEVDGYRSLLRGALLDASLSVSEIEQLVAASERAGLSREEVNDIHLDYLRQLAVEAWADGVVTATERTQLHDIAVQLAVDPASVDALIAEPVYGEAEDVGLRPGDRVTFTGALTLGRDTWEQRARAAGLEVAAVTRLSALVVAANPDTMSVKARKARDHGVPIVDETTFARMLRDLVPLDPAPEAPEESPPSFSSVFPWLDNLGVDPSGPDDIAHAWLQRHRNVPLREISPRLDPAEVPDSLPRTGAVIARWLNLYPRPLDASVTQLSDVPGFGRLRVHRTLVAVVHSALDTPEVQDYLPVETGDIYLDDPQGPAPQPGVQTVVEWLALLGQLPHLPRETAPPTVAHALDTLAEDPYWSDPATAAIHRSRAELAARIGHDARDLDIFTGRILGKETLEEIGSRHQVTRERIRQLETRLKRRLVEPDDSIHLVLDALGRRFGVLAPLADLRRELPALMGEGPVAGNPMLDTLEWLADEWEISGDWFQRAGFADDLAAALSDFADDFGVVALPAVADNLGVDAHVLRTRLAGEATLYGDHILTRNRSTQDRAAALLAIEGEPLSSLDIVERLGDTNPRTLTNAMSADDRITRTGRDRWALRDWGMEEYSSLAEWIGRRVEGGPVPLDHLLDEAVTTLGVAESSVRLYASSADFQTVDGQVSRAEEIQEVDADPTETPGLYRIGEDLVWLTTVTSDHLRGSGSGIPRGVAAALQVQMLDKRTLPSPLGEQTVSMSRTGATISTIRRFLEAAGISQGERIWLTFSGEGGFDVQHATPRREGLSGIAEVLNATGLDTWINPADPGALGRISRAVGLDPAAPRRRLVSRFRYRRQDDIADQITELPTREEPSSAHP
;
A
#
# COMPACT_ATOMS: atom_id res chain seq x y z
N MET A 1 30.61 -36.54 16.37
CA MET A 1 29.21 -36.79 15.95
C MET A 1 28.82 -35.65 15.05
N PRO A 2 27.99 -35.88 14.03
CA PRO A 2 27.51 -34.79 13.16
C PRO A 2 26.79 -33.72 13.98
N LEU A 3 26.86 -32.46 13.52
CA LEU A 3 26.23 -31.33 14.21
C LEU A 3 24.71 -31.48 14.31
N VAL A 4 24.09 -32.11 13.31
CA VAL A 4 22.65 -32.39 13.26
C VAL A 4 22.36 -33.85 12.86
N PRO A 5 21.23 -34.44 13.29
CA PRO A 5 20.92 -35.84 13.00
C PRO A 5 20.59 -36.09 11.52
N HIS A 6 19.97 -35.13 10.84
CA HIS A 6 19.59 -35.20 9.43
C HIS A 6 20.19 -34.05 8.62
N PRO A 7 20.52 -34.26 7.33
CA PRO A 7 20.89 -33.16 6.45
C PRO A 7 19.72 -32.19 6.28
N VAL A 8 20.02 -30.96 5.86
CA VAL A 8 19.06 -29.86 5.81
C VAL A 8 18.91 -29.35 4.38
N ALA A 9 17.71 -28.92 4.03
CA ALA A 9 17.45 -28.07 2.87
C ALA A 9 16.90 -26.75 3.38
N VAL A 10 17.64 -25.67 3.19
CA VAL A 10 17.18 -24.33 3.54
C VAL A 10 16.42 -23.77 2.35
N VAL A 11 15.18 -23.35 2.57
CA VAL A 11 14.26 -22.89 1.52
C VAL A 11 13.77 -21.50 1.85
N ASP A 12 13.68 -20.66 0.82
CA ASP A 12 13.01 -19.37 0.85
C ASP A 12 12.25 -19.18 -0.48
N LEU A 13 11.11 -18.48 -0.42
CA LEU A 13 10.18 -18.32 -1.53
C LEU A 13 9.77 -16.86 -1.72
N GLU A 14 9.81 -16.39 -2.96
CA GLU A 14 9.07 -15.19 -3.37
C GLU A 14 7.71 -15.59 -3.95
N THR A 15 6.67 -14.78 -3.68
CA THR A 15 5.29 -15.14 -3.99
C THR A 15 4.50 -13.95 -4.51
N THR A 16 3.36 -14.18 -5.18
CA THR A 16 2.47 -13.12 -5.68
C THR A 16 1.72 -12.36 -4.58
N GLY A 17 1.90 -12.72 -3.31
CA GLY A 17 1.16 -12.19 -2.17
C GLY A 17 1.14 -13.14 -0.97
N LEU A 18 0.46 -12.77 0.12
CA LEU A 18 0.46 -13.53 1.39
C LEU A 18 -0.77 -14.44 1.58
N GLY A 19 -1.74 -14.39 0.66
CA GLY A 19 -3.03 -15.07 0.72
C GLY A 19 -3.00 -16.55 0.31
N PRO A 20 -4.09 -17.30 0.57
CA PRO A 20 -4.18 -18.73 0.24
C PRO A 20 -4.29 -19.02 -1.26
N SER A 21 -4.67 -18.04 -2.07
CA SER A 21 -4.75 -18.13 -3.54
C SER A 21 -3.47 -17.71 -4.25
N ASP A 22 -2.48 -17.20 -3.51
CA ASP A 22 -1.24 -16.71 -4.08
C ASP A 22 -0.31 -17.85 -4.47
N ARG A 23 0.67 -17.53 -5.32
CA ARG A 23 1.51 -18.50 -6.02
C ARG A 23 2.98 -18.18 -5.90
N ILE A 24 3.81 -19.21 -6.02
CA ILE A 24 5.27 -19.09 -5.98
C ILE A 24 5.78 -18.43 -7.27
N LEU A 25 6.71 -17.48 -7.11
CA LEU A 25 7.39 -16.73 -8.18
C LEU A 25 8.87 -17.08 -8.30
N GLU A 26 9.52 -17.39 -7.18
CA GLU A 26 10.90 -17.83 -7.15
C GLU A 26 11.10 -18.82 -6.00
N ILE A 27 12.00 -19.78 -6.21
CA ILE A 27 12.39 -20.76 -5.21
C ILE A 27 13.91 -20.70 -5.05
N GLY A 28 14.38 -20.47 -3.82
CA GLY A 28 15.78 -20.57 -3.44
C GLY A 28 16.01 -21.76 -2.52
N VAL A 29 16.99 -22.61 -2.82
CA VAL A 29 17.33 -23.80 -2.03
C VAL A 29 18.83 -23.88 -1.77
N VAL A 30 19.22 -24.06 -0.50
CA VAL A 30 20.59 -24.35 -0.07
C VAL A 30 20.63 -25.71 0.63
N LEU A 31 21.37 -26.66 0.07
CA LEU A 31 21.53 -28.00 0.64
C LEU A 31 22.71 -28.04 1.59
N LEU A 32 22.47 -28.47 2.83
CA LEU A 32 23.50 -28.63 3.85
C LEU A 32 23.62 -30.10 4.29
N ASP A 33 24.85 -30.57 4.45
CA ASP A 33 25.13 -31.89 5.02
C ASP A 33 24.85 -31.94 6.54
N ARG A 34 25.12 -33.08 7.18
CA ARG A 34 24.91 -33.26 8.63
C ARG A 34 25.89 -32.48 9.52
N ASP A 35 26.96 -31.95 8.92
CA ASP A 35 27.91 -31.04 9.56
C ASP A 35 27.62 -29.57 9.18
N LEU A 36 26.47 -29.30 8.57
CA LEU A 36 26.03 -27.98 8.12
C LEU A 36 26.99 -27.31 7.12
N ARG A 37 27.70 -28.11 6.32
CA ARG A 37 28.46 -27.62 5.16
C ARG A 37 27.57 -27.63 3.94
N GLN A 38 27.69 -26.58 3.13
CA GLN A 38 26.94 -26.45 1.88
C GLN A 38 27.39 -27.50 0.86
N GLU A 39 26.44 -28.29 0.38
CA GLU A 39 26.64 -29.31 -0.64
C GLU A 39 26.35 -28.76 -2.04
N ALA A 40 25.24 -28.03 -2.18
CA ALA A 40 24.81 -27.43 -3.43
C ALA A 40 23.79 -26.31 -3.18
N THR A 41 23.60 -25.47 -4.19
CA THR A 41 22.49 -24.51 -4.28
C THR A 41 21.65 -24.83 -5.50
N TRP A 42 20.37 -24.49 -5.42
CA TRP A 42 19.43 -24.62 -6.52
C TRP A 42 18.46 -23.44 -6.47
N GLN A 43 18.14 -22.88 -7.63
CA GLN A 43 17.18 -21.78 -7.72
C GLN A 43 16.47 -21.81 -9.07
N THR A 44 15.25 -21.28 -9.10
CA THR A 44 14.52 -21.01 -10.34
C THR A 44 13.42 -19.99 -10.10
N LEU A 45 13.16 -19.17 -11.11
CA LEU A 45 11.89 -18.47 -11.28
C LEU A 45 10.77 -19.47 -11.61
N VAL A 46 9.53 -19.11 -11.28
CA VAL A 46 8.33 -19.92 -11.48
C VAL A 46 7.21 -19.04 -12.05
N GLN A 47 6.64 -19.43 -13.18
CA GLN A 47 5.52 -18.74 -13.81
C GLN A 47 4.20 -19.04 -13.06
N PRO A 48 3.56 -18.05 -12.39
CA PRO A 48 2.35 -18.28 -11.60
C PRO A 48 1.08 -18.39 -12.45
N GLY A 49 1.10 -17.98 -13.73
CA GLY A 49 -0.08 -17.98 -14.60
C GLY A 49 -1.13 -16.91 -14.23
N ARG A 50 -0.69 -15.82 -13.56
CA ARG A 50 -1.52 -14.69 -13.14
C ARG A 50 -0.68 -13.42 -12.98
N ASP A 51 -1.35 -12.29 -12.82
CA ASP A 51 -0.72 -10.97 -12.60
C ASP A 51 -0.03 -10.88 -11.22
N ILE A 52 0.94 -9.95 -11.13
CA ILE A 52 1.89 -9.81 -10.02
C ILE A 52 1.94 -8.34 -9.58
N ASP A 53 1.08 -8.00 -8.64
CA ASP A 53 0.89 -6.62 -8.19
C ASP A 53 1.96 -6.18 -7.16
N ASN A 54 2.77 -7.12 -6.65
CA ASN A 54 3.77 -6.90 -5.60
C ASN A 54 5.23 -6.91 -6.11
N SER A 55 5.45 -6.69 -7.41
CA SER A 55 6.78 -6.68 -8.04
C SER A 55 7.77 -5.71 -7.35
N HIS A 56 7.28 -4.66 -6.69
CA HIS A 56 8.10 -3.69 -5.93
C HIS A 56 8.74 -4.28 -4.65
N ILE A 57 8.28 -5.43 -4.15
CA ILE A 57 8.81 -6.08 -2.94
C ILE A 57 10.06 -6.90 -3.26
N HIS A 58 9.97 -7.77 -4.28
CA HIS A 58 11.01 -8.75 -4.62
C HIS A 58 11.73 -8.46 -5.95
N GLY A 59 11.30 -7.44 -6.70
CA GLY A 59 11.93 -7.02 -7.96
C GLY A 59 11.72 -7.95 -9.15
N ILE A 60 10.90 -9.01 -9.01
CA ILE A 60 10.60 -9.95 -10.11
C ILE A 60 9.52 -9.33 -10.98
N THR A 61 9.81 -9.18 -12.27
CA THR A 61 8.90 -8.61 -13.26
C THR A 61 8.13 -9.70 -14.01
N ALA A 62 6.94 -9.34 -14.52
CA ALA A 62 6.16 -10.26 -15.37
C ALA A 62 6.96 -10.76 -16.60
N THR A 63 7.88 -9.93 -17.12
CA THR A 63 8.74 -10.25 -18.27
C THR A 63 9.72 -11.39 -17.99
N GLU A 64 10.37 -11.38 -16.81
CA GLU A 64 11.30 -12.45 -16.39
C GLU A 64 10.59 -13.81 -16.26
N LEU A 65 9.29 -13.80 -16.00
CA LEU A 65 8.48 -14.99 -15.80
C LEU A 65 7.91 -15.56 -17.10
N VAL A 66 7.96 -14.84 -18.22
CA VAL A 66 7.42 -15.31 -19.51
C VAL A 66 8.05 -16.64 -19.94
N ARG A 67 9.35 -16.81 -19.68
CA ARG A 67 10.10 -18.04 -19.98
C ARG A 67 10.36 -18.91 -18.77
N ALA A 68 9.91 -18.48 -17.58
CA ALA A 68 10.06 -19.28 -16.37
C ALA A 68 9.20 -20.54 -16.46
N PRO A 69 9.69 -21.68 -15.94
CA PRO A 69 8.90 -22.89 -15.89
C PRO A 69 7.67 -22.70 -15.00
N GLN A 70 6.59 -23.43 -15.29
CA GLN A 70 5.49 -23.54 -14.32
C GLN A 70 5.91 -24.46 -13.17
N PHE A 71 5.25 -24.35 -12.01
CA PHE A 71 5.60 -25.17 -10.84
C PHE A 71 5.58 -26.69 -11.14
N GLU A 72 4.61 -27.15 -11.95
CA GLU A 72 4.58 -28.55 -12.43
C GLU A 72 5.89 -28.96 -13.09
N GLY A 73 6.52 -28.06 -13.85
CA GLY A 73 7.77 -28.29 -14.57
C GLY A 73 8.99 -28.53 -13.69
N VAL A 74 8.95 -28.11 -12.42
CA VAL A 74 10.08 -28.17 -11.48
C VAL A 74 9.81 -29.02 -10.25
N ALA A 75 8.56 -29.40 -10.00
CA ALA A 75 8.14 -30.13 -8.80
C ALA A 75 8.88 -31.46 -8.60
N ALA A 76 9.13 -32.22 -9.67
CA ALA A 76 9.83 -33.51 -9.55
C ALA A 76 11.30 -33.34 -9.11
N GLU A 77 12.00 -32.37 -9.70
CA GLU A 77 13.39 -32.07 -9.34
C GLU A 77 13.49 -31.49 -7.93
N LEU A 78 12.56 -30.59 -7.57
CA LEU A 78 12.50 -30.02 -6.23
C LEU A 78 12.25 -31.10 -5.16
N ALA A 79 11.33 -32.04 -5.39
CA ALA A 79 11.08 -33.16 -4.48
C ALA A 79 12.32 -34.07 -4.32
N GLU A 80 13.09 -34.31 -5.38
CA GLU A 80 14.35 -35.06 -5.34
C GLU A 80 15.40 -34.34 -4.47
N LEU A 81 15.52 -33.02 -4.60
CA LEU A 81 16.47 -32.20 -3.83
C LEU A 81 16.12 -32.14 -2.34
N LEU A 82 14.82 -31.99 -2.03
CA LEU A 82 14.31 -31.93 -0.65
C LEU A 82 14.20 -33.32 0.00
N GLY A 83 14.31 -34.38 -0.80
CA GLY A 83 14.27 -35.78 -0.38
C GLY A 83 15.27 -36.13 0.72
N GLY A 84 14.78 -36.65 1.85
CA GLY A 84 15.63 -37.13 2.93
C GLY A 84 16.31 -36.03 3.76
N ARG A 85 15.87 -34.77 3.63
CA ARG A 85 16.35 -33.61 4.38
C ARG A 85 15.26 -33.00 5.26
N VAL A 86 15.66 -32.38 6.37
CA VAL A 86 14.78 -31.51 7.17
C VAL A 86 14.73 -30.14 6.50
N ILE A 87 13.53 -29.58 6.33
CA ILE A 87 13.38 -28.26 5.72
C ILE A 87 13.62 -27.18 6.78
N VAL A 88 14.43 -26.18 6.43
CA VAL A 88 14.67 -25.02 7.29
C VAL A 88 14.30 -23.77 6.51
N ALA A 89 13.59 -22.84 7.14
CA ALA A 89 13.25 -21.57 6.54
C ALA A 89 13.11 -20.50 7.63
N HIS A 90 13.27 -19.22 7.26
CA HIS A 90 13.17 -18.16 8.25
C HIS A 90 11.75 -18.08 8.83
N ASN A 91 10.74 -18.12 7.96
CA ASN A 91 9.34 -18.20 8.33
C ASN A 91 8.68 -19.51 7.87
N ALA A 92 9.24 -20.66 8.27
CA ALA A 92 8.79 -21.98 7.81
C ALA A 92 7.27 -22.22 7.68
N PRO A 93 6.36 -21.74 8.57
CA PRO A 93 4.92 -21.87 8.34
C PRO A 93 4.43 -21.25 7.02
N PHE A 94 5.06 -20.17 6.57
CA PHE A 94 4.79 -19.52 5.28
C PHE A 94 5.27 -20.40 4.13
N ASP A 95 6.56 -20.71 4.08
CA ASP A 95 7.18 -21.46 2.98
C ASP A 95 6.55 -22.85 2.79
N THR A 96 6.35 -23.56 3.89
CA THR A 96 5.77 -24.91 3.86
C THR A 96 4.30 -24.91 3.43
N ARG A 97 3.54 -23.85 3.74
CA ARG A 97 2.16 -23.69 3.27
C ARG A 97 2.12 -23.47 1.76
N PHE A 98 3.01 -22.64 1.21
CA PHE A 98 3.07 -22.40 -0.23
C PHE A 98 3.53 -23.66 -0.99
N LEU A 99 4.54 -24.37 -0.50
CA LEU A 99 4.92 -25.66 -1.06
C LEU A 99 3.76 -26.66 -1.01
N ALA A 100 3.09 -26.81 0.14
CA ALA A 100 1.94 -27.70 0.25
C ALA A 100 0.80 -27.34 -0.71
N ALA A 101 0.51 -26.04 -0.90
CA ALA A 101 -0.50 -25.59 -1.84
C ALA A 101 -0.13 -25.87 -3.30
N GLU A 102 1.13 -25.68 -3.69
CA GLU A 102 1.58 -25.97 -5.05
C GLU A 102 1.63 -27.46 -5.35
N TYR A 103 2.06 -28.31 -4.40
CA TYR A 103 1.99 -29.76 -4.55
C TYR A 103 0.55 -30.28 -4.53
N ALA A 104 -0.34 -29.70 -3.73
CA ALA A 104 -1.76 -30.08 -3.73
C ALA A 104 -2.44 -29.82 -5.09
N ARG A 105 -2.00 -28.81 -5.84
CA ARG A 105 -2.45 -28.57 -7.23
C ARG A 105 -1.99 -29.65 -8.22
N LEU A 106 -0.99 -30.42 -7.86
CA LEU A 106 -0.49 -31.59 -8.61
C LEU A 106 -1.06 -32.91 -8.06
N ASP A 107 -2.13 -32.85 -7.27
CA ASP A 107 -2.74 -34.00 -6.56
C ASP A 107 -1.75 -34.70 -5.60
N VAL A 108 -0.81 -33.93 -5.03
CA VAL A 108 0.17 -34.40 -4.05
C VAL A 108 -0.05 -33.71 -2.71
N ASP A 109 -0.67 -34.44 -1.77
CA ASP A 109 -0.87 -33.94 -0.41
C ASP A 109 0.39 -34.08 0.45
N LEU A 110 0.94 -32.95 0.88
CA LEU A 110 2.02 -32.93 1.88
C LEU A 110 1.43 -32.93 3.30
N PRO A 111 2.04 -33.66 4.26
CA PRO A 111 1.63 -33.60 5.65
C PRO A 111 1.91 -32.20 6.25
N GLY A 112 1.20 -31.83 7.32
CA GLY A 112 1.34 -30.52 7.96
C GLY A 112 2.80 -30.14 8.27
N GLY A 113 3.19 -28.90 7.96
CA GLY A 113 4.59 -28.44 7.92
C GLY A 113 5.38 -28.56 9.23
N THR A 114 4.72 -28.67 10.38
CA THR A 114 5.36 -28.65 11.72
C THR A 114 6.16 -29.91 12.06
N GLY A 115 5.93 -31.03 11.36
CA GLY A 115 6.60 -32.31 11.63
C GLY A 115 7.94 -32.52 10.90
N TRP A 116 8.19 -31.74 9.85
CA TRP A 116 9.31 -31.95 8.93
C TRP A 116 10.08 -30.67 8.58
N SER A 117 9.71 -29.54 9.18
CA SER A 117 10.40 -28.27 9.01
C SER A 117 10.84 -27.65 10.34
N GLN A 118 11.78 -26.71 10.27
CA GLN A 118 12.24 -25.94 11.41
C GLN A 118 12.34 -24.44 11.04
N CYS A 119 11.76 -23.61 11.90
CA CYS A 119 11.64 -22.18 11.69
C CYS A 119 12.78 -21.42 12.39
N THR A 120 13.67 -20.77 11.64
CA THR A 120 14.77 -20.03 12.28
C THR A 120 14.27 -18.78 13.00
N ARG A 121 13.14 -18.16 12.60
CA ARG A 121 12.52 -17.07 13.38
C ARG A 121 12.16 -17.51 14.81
N ILE A 122 11.58 -18.69 14.98
CA ILE A 122 11.25 -19.24 16.30
C ILE A 122 12.52 -19.57 17.09
N LEU A 123 13.53 -20.14 16.43
CA LEU A 123 14.82 -20.42 17.06
C LEU A 123 15.52 -19.14 17.49
N SER A 124 15.61 -18.13 16.63
CA SER A 124 16.20 -16.83 16.91
C SER A 124 15.49 -16.11 18.05
N ARG A 125 14.15 -16.04 18.03
CA ARG A 125 13.36 -15.44 19.10
C ARG A 125 13.63 -16.09 20.47
N ARG A 126 13.93 -17.39 20.47
CA ARG A 126 14.23 -18.16 21.68
C ARG A 126 15.69 -18.06 22.13
N LEU A 127 16.64 -17.94 21.20
CA LEU A 127 18.06 -18.16 21.45
C LEU A 127 18.93 -16.89 21.35
N LEU A 128 18.43 -15.83 20.69
CA LEU A 128 19.14 -14.58 20.47
C LEU A 128 18.62 -13.47 21.39
N PRO A 129 19.50 -12.55 21.85
CA PRO A 129 19.11 -11.44 22.71
C PRO A 129 18.20 -10.46 21.96
N GLY A 130 17.22 -9.87 22.66
CA GLY A 130 16.26 -8.93 22.06
C GLY A 130 15.10 -9.58 21.32
N ALA A 131 15.06 -10.92 21.24
CA ALA A 131 14.00 -11.68 20.58
C ALA A 131 13.69 -11.20 19.13
N PRO A 132 14.72 -10.99 18.28
CA PRO A 132 14.55 -10.47 16.93
C PRO A 132 13.65 -11.39 16.09
N GLN A 133 12.85 -10.79 15.21
CA GLN A 133 11.84 -11.51 14.44
C GLN A 133 12.01 -11.41 12.93
N ARG A 134 12.61 -10.33 12.44
CA ARG A 134 12.93 -10.18 11.01
C ARG A 134 14.26 -10.85 10.70
N LEU A 135 14.44 -11.32 9.46
CA LEU A 135 15.69 -11.96 9.04
C LEU A 135 16.87 -10.99 9.20
N SER A 136 16.73 -9.73 8.77
CA SER A 136 17.72 -8.68 8.95
C SER A 136 18.14 -8.51 10.41
N GLU A 137 17.18 -8.33 11.32
CA GLU A 137 17.45 -8.20 12.77
C GLU A 137 18.17 -9.43 13.34
N CYS A 138 17.79 -10.62 12.88
CA CYS A 138 18.44 -11.86 13.32
C CYS A 138 19.89 -11.92 12.83
N LEU A 139 20.16 -11.57 11.57
CA LEU A 139 21.49 -11.55 10.98
C LEU A 139 22.38 -10.51 11.67
N ASP A 140 21.86 -9.30 11.90
CA ASP A 140 22.56 -8.22 12.61
C ASP A 140 22.96 -8.66 14.02
N SER A 141 22.06 -9.33 14.74
CA SER A 141 22.32 -9.79 16.12
C SER A 141 23.46 -10.80 16.24
N VAL A 142 23.82 -11.46 15.14
CA VAL A 142 24.93 -12.44 15.07
C VAL A 142 26.10 -11.99 14.19
N GLY A 143 26.04 -10.78 13.64
CA GLY A 143 27.07 -10.19 12.77
C GLY A 143 27.19 -10.84 11.40
N LEU A 144 26.06 -11.25 10.81
CA LEU A 144 25.96 -11.75 9.44
C LEU A 144 25.29 -10.70 8.54
N GLY A 145 25.54 -10.76 7.24
CA GLY A 145 24.96 -9.86 6.24
C GLY A 145 24.12 -10.60 5.20
N ASN A 146 23.39 -9.83 4.40
CA ASN A 146 22.68 -10.31 3.22
C ASN A 146 22.83 -9.24 2.11
N ASP A 147 23.57 -9.58 1.06
CA ASP A 147 23.95 -8.62 0.01
C ASP A 147 22.80 -8.34 -0.98
N ARG A 148 21.76 -9.20 -1.01
CA ARG A 148 20.59 -9.07 -1.89
C ARG A 148 19.30 -9.51 -1.17
N PRO A 149 18.78 -8.70 -0.21
CA PRO A 149 17.50 -8.99 0.44
C PRO A 149 16.36 -9.11 -0.58
N HIS A 150 15.40 -10.00 -0.34
CA HIS A 150 14.24 -10.25 -1.23
C HIS A 150 14.60 -10.90 -2.58
N ALA A 151 15.71 -11.63 -2.60
CA ALA A 151 16.02 -12.64 -3.61
C ALA A 151 16.07 -14.01 -2.93
N ALA A 152 15.26 -14.97 -3.39
CA ALA A 152 15.00 -16.20 -2.65
C ALA A 152 16.29 -16.98 -2.33
N LEU A 153 17.24 -17.08 -3.29
CA LEU A 153 18.50 -17.79 -3.02
C LEU A 153 19.40 -17.05 -2.02
N ALA A 154 19.41 -15.71 -2.05
CA ALA A 154 20.20 -14.90 -1.12
C ALA A 154 19.63 -15.01 0.30
N ASP A 155 18.32 -14.92 0.45
CA ASP A 155 17.62 -15.06 1.73
C ASP A 155 17.73 -16.49 2.28
N ALA A 156 17.66 -17.52 1.41
CA ALA A 156 17.95 -18.92 1.80
C ALA A 156 19.40 -19.12 2.24
N SER A 157 20.37 -18.47 1.58
CA SER A 157 21.79 -18.55 1.95
C SER A 157 22.07 -17.85 3.28
N ALA A 158 21.52 -16.65 3.50
CA ALA A 158 21.61 -15.95 4.76
C ALA A 158 20.93 -16.72 5.91
N THR A 159 19.78 -17.34 5.63
CA THR A 159 19.10 -18.24 6.57
C THR A 159 19.92 -19.49 6.89
N ALA A 160 20.65 -20.05 5.93
CA ALA A 160 21.56 -21.17 6.15
C ALA A 160 22.71 -20.80 7.09
N ASP A 161 23.29 -19.62 6.90
CA ASP A 161 24.35 -19.09 7.74
C ASP A 161 23.86 -18.77 9.16
N LEU A 162 22.66 -18.20 9.27
CA LEU A 162 21.98 -17.99 10.55
C LEU A 162 21.71 -19.31 11.26
N TYR A 163 21.16 -20.32 10.56
CA TYR A 163 20.88 -21.64 11.13
C TYR A 163 22.15 -22.32 11.64
N ARG A 164 23.23 -22.30 10.84
CA ARG A 164 24.55 -22.81 11.25
C ARG A 164 25.04 -22.10 12.52
N THR A 165 24.86 -20.79 12.61
CA THR A 165 25.24 -20.00 13.79
C THR A 165 24.39 -20.35 15.01
N LEU A 166 23.08 -20.51 14.85
CA LEU A 166 22.18 -20.93 15.91
C LEU A 166 22.54 -22.33 16.45
N VAL A 167 22.88 -23.28 15.59
CA VAL A 167 23.30 -24.63 16.00
C VAL A 167 24.67 -24.60 16.69
N THR A 168 25.66 -23.94 16.10
CA THR A 168 27.06 -24.01 16.56
C THR A 168 27.36 -23.09 17.74
N ARG A 169 26.79 -21.89 17.78
CA ARG A 169 27.04 -20.88 18.84
C ARG A 169 25.96 -20.82 19.90
N HIS A 170 24.71 -21.15 19.54
CA HIS A 170 23.56 -21.06 20.43
C HIS A 170 22.91 -22.42 20.76
N SER A 171 23.55 -23.53 20.39
CA SER A 171 23.13 -24.90 20.71
C SER A 171 21.69 -25.24 20.27
N ALA A 172 21.22 -24.66 19.17
CA ALA A 172 19.96 -25.07 18.55
C ALA A 172 20.01 -26.54 18.12
N THR A 173 18.88 -27.24 18.20
CA THR A 173 18.75 -28.64 17.75
C THR A 173 17.60 -28.77 16.76
N GLN A 174 17.63 -29.81 15.91
CA GLN A 174 16.53 -30.14 14.99
C GLN A 174 15.22 -30.54 15.69
N GLY A 175 15.23 -30.67 17.03
CA GLY A 175 14.04 -31.01 17.80
C GLY A 175 13.44 -32.36 17.35
N THR A 176 12.13 -32.37 17.12
CA THR A 176 11.38 -33.54 16.62
C THR A 176 11.22 -33.55 15.09
N ALA A 177 11.83 -32.59 14.37
CA ALA A 177 11.67 -32.51 12.92
C ALA A 177 12.35 -33.71 12.25
N THR A 178 11.61 -34.39 11.38
CA THR A 178 12.11 -35.54 10.61
C THR A 178 12.00 -35.27 9.11
N PRO A 179 12.93 -35.78 8.29
CA PRO A 179 12.86 -35.58 6.85
C PRO A 179 11.53 -36.02 6.25
N LEU A 180 10.97 -35.18 5.37
CA LEU A 180 9.76 -35.52 4.65
C LEU A 180 10.05 -36.65 3.65
N GLN A 181 9.18 -37.66 3.63
CA GLN A 181 9.13 -38.64 2.54
C GLN A 181 8.27 -38.07 1.43
N TRP A 182 8.93 -37.56 0.39
CA TRP A 182 8.24 -37.03 -0.79
C TRP A 182 7.60 -38.19 -1.57
N PRO A 183 6.29 -38.14 -1.87
CA PRO A 183 5.70 -39.04 -2.84
C PRO A 183 6.33 -38.72 -4.20
N ALA A 184 6.93 -39.72 -4.85
CA ALA A 184 7.53 -39.51 -6.16
C ALA A 184 6.43 -39.10 -7.16
N PRO A 185 6.52 -37.93 -7.81
CA PRO A 185 5.66 -37.64 -8.95
C PRO A 185 6.21 -38.47 -10.11
N VAL A 186 5.58 -39.63 -10.38
CA VAL A 186 6.17 -40.65 -11.25
C VAL A 186 6.10 -40.28 -12.75
N ASP A 187 5.37 -39.23 -13.14
CA ASP A 187 5.26 -38.81 -14.56
C ASP A 187 4.93 -37.30 -14.68
N ILE A 188 5.86 -36.42 -14.33
CA ILE A 188 5.71 -34.97 -14.58
C ILE A 188 6.84 -34.46 -15.50
N PRO A 189 6.52 -33.69 -16.57
CA PRO A 189 7.53 -33.16 -17.48
C PRO A 189 8.49 -32.21 -16.75
N ARG A 190 9.81 -32.43 -16.89
CA ARG A 190 10.83 -31.51 -16.38
C ARG A 190 11.03 -30.37 -17.37
N GLN A 191 10.87 -29.14 -16.90
CA GLN A 191 11.12 -27.94 -17.68
C GLN A 191 12.49 -27.35 -17.33
N GLN A 192 13.09 -26.62 -18.27
CA GLN A 192 14.38 -25.98 -18.04
C GLN A 192 14.23 -24.89 -16.97
N LEU A 193 15.16 -24.86 -16.01
CA LEU A 193 15.20 -23.84 -14.96
C LEU A 193 15.48 -22.47 -15.58
N CYS A 194 14.87 -21.45 -15.01
CA CYS A 194 15.09 -20.05 -15.39
C CYS A 194 15.71 -19.34 -14.20
N LEU A 195 16.95 -18.85 -14.33
CA LEU A 195 17.63 -18.15 -13.26
C LEU A 195 17.26 -16.66 -13.29
N ARG A 196 17.06 -16.08 -12.11
CA ARG A 196 16.92 -14.62 -11.96
C ARG A 196 18.19 -13.95 -12.50
N GLY A 197 18.06 -13.12 -13.53
CA GLY A 197 19.18 -12.40 -14.17
C GLY A 197 19.81 -13.06 -15.40
N GLU A 198 19.41 -14.27 -15.82
CA GLU A 198 19.85 -14.84 -17.12
C GLU A 198 18.76 -14.60 -18.19
N SER A 199 18.82 -13.46 -18.87
CA SER A 199 18.08 -13.22 -20.11
C SER A 199 19.06 -13.03 -21.28
N GLU A 200 18.57 -13.02 -22.52
CA GLU A 200 19.31 -12.78 -23.78
C GLU A 200 20.05 -11.42 -23.84
N SER A 201 20.12 -10.69 -22.73
CA SER A 201 20.77 -9.40 -22.50
C SER A 201 22.27 -9.40 -22.79
N ASP A 202 22.96 -10.51 -22.52
CA ASP A 202 24.44 -10.58 -22.61
C ASP A 202 24.98 -10.43 -24.04
N HIS A 203 24.20 -10.78 -25.06
CA HIS A 203 24.64 -10.64 -26.47
C HIS A 203 24.12 -9.38 -27.17
N TRP A 204 23.12 -8.71 -26.61
CA TRP A 204 22.56 -7.48 -27.19
C TRP A 204 23.48 -6.29 -26.93
N LEU A 205 23.86 -6.02 -25.67
CA LEU A 205 24.77 -4.93 -25.30
C LEU A 205 26.15 -5.08 -25.95
N GLU A 206 26.65 -6.30 -26.07
CA GLU A 206 27.92 -6.60 -26.73
C GLU A 206 27.87 -6.28 -28.23
N ARG A 207 26.74 -6.55 -28.91
CA ARG A 207 26.51 -6.20 -30.33
C ARG A 207 26.30 -4.70 -30.55
N VAL A 208 25.47 -4.06 -29.73
CA VAL A 208 25.11 -2.63 -29.84
C VAL A 208 26.31 -1.75 -29.50
N SER A 209 27.10 -2.10 -28.47
CA SER A 209 28.31 -1.36 -28.09
C SER A 209 29.50 -1.53 -29.06
N ALA A 210 29.54 -2.61 -29.85
CA ALA A 210 30.62 -2.85 -30.82
C ALA A 210 30.57 -1.92 -32.05
N ASN A 211 29.42 -1.31 -32.34
CA ASN A 211 29.20 -0.48 -33.53
C ASN A 211 29.20 1.03 -33.26
N VAL A 212 29.51 1.46 -32.02
CA VAL A 212 29.53 2.88 -31.66
C VAL A 212 30.78 3.57 -32.25
N PRO A 213 30.65 4.61 -33.12
CA PRO A 213 31.79 5.29 -33.74
C PRO A 213 32.65 6.08 -32.74
N ALA A 214 33.94 6.24 -33.05
CA ALA A 214 34.86 7.09 -32.28
C ALA A 214 34.55 8.59 -32.47
N THR A 215 34.80 9.39 -31.44
CA THR A 215 34.53 10.84 -31.44
C THR A 215 35.68 11.68 -32.01
N GLY A 216 36.84 11.08 -32.24
CA GLY A 216 38.03 11.75 -32.79
C GLY A 216 38.85 12.52 -31.76
N VAL A 217 38.45 12.48 -30.48
CA VAL A 217 39.16 13.11 -29.35
C VAL A 217 39.70 11.99 -28.45
N ALA A 218 41.02 11.77 -28.49
CA ALA A 218 41.67 10.61 -27.87
C ALA A 218 41.35 10.41 -26.38
N GLU A 219 41.23 11.50 -25.62
CA GLU A 219 40.90 11.47 -24.19
C GLU A 219 39.44 11.09 -23.93
N VAL A 220 38.52 11.50 -24.81
CA VAL A 220 37.09 11.16 -24.74
C VAL A 220 36.87 9.71 -25.20
N ASP A 221 37.57 9.28 -26.25
CA ASP A 221 37.51 7.91 -26.75
C ASP A 221 38.12 6.92 -25.74
N GLY A 222 39.16 7.32 -25.02
CA GLY A 222 39.72 6.55 -23.90
C GLY A 222 38.73 6.39 -22.73
N TYR A 223 38.00 7.45 -22.38
CA TYR A 223 36.94 7.40 -21.38
C TYR A 223 35.77 6.50 -21.82
N ARG A 224 35.32 6.66 -23.07
CA ARG A 224 34.25 5.83 -23.66
C ARG A 224 34.61 4.35 -23.75
N SER A 225 35.87 4.01 -23.99
CA SER A 225 36.30 2.61 -24.01
C SER A 225 36.23 1.96 -22.63
N LEU A 226 36.48 2.71 -21.56
CA LEU A 226 36.31 2.23 -20.18
C LEU A 226 34.83 2.14 -19.81
N LEU A 227 34.05 3.14 -20.21
CA LEU A 227 32.59 3.16 -20.05
C LEU A 227 31.93 1.96 -20.71
N ARG A 228 32.38 1.60 -21.92
CA ARG A 228 31.93 0.40 -22.63
C ARG A 228 32.23 -0.87 -21.84
N GLY A 229 33.45 -1.02 -21.32
CA GLY A 229 33.85 -2.20 -20.55
C GLY A 229 33.06 -2.37 -19.26
N ALA A 230 32.74 -1.25 -18.60
CA ALA A 230 31.99 -1.21 -17.35
C ALA A 230 30.47 -1.43 -17.51
N LEU A 231 29.94 -1.32 -18.73
CA LEU A 231 28.50 -1.47 -19.02
C LEU A 231 28.16 -2.77 -19.74
N LEU A 232 29.10 -3.72 -19.83
CA LEU A 232 28.89 -5.00 -20.53
C LEU A 232 27.83 -5.88 -19.86
N ASP A 233 27.69 -5.81 -18.54
CA ASP A 233 26.74 -6.56 -17.73
C ASP A 233 25.47 -5.74 -17.37
N ALA A 234 25.28 -4.60 -18.03
CA ALA A 234 24.22 -3.62 -17.74
C ALA A 234 24.21 -3.11 -16.28
N SER A 235 25.32 -3.23 -15.52
CA SER A 235 25.40 -2.77 -14.13
C SER A 235 26.77 -2.19 -13.75
N LEU A 236 26.83 -0.92 -13.33
CA LEU A 236 28.07 -0.31 -12.86
C LEU A 236 28.38 -0.71 -11.41
N SER A 237 29.43 -1.51 -11.20
CA SER A 237 29.94 -1.78 -9.86
C SER A 237 30.63 -0.55 -9.26
N VAL A 238 30.72 -0.50 -7.92
CA VAL A 238 31.45 0.55 -7.20
C VAL A 238 32.90 0.67 -7.70
N SER A 239 33.54 -0.46 -8.03
CA SER A 239 34.92 -0.48 -8.53
C SER A 239 35.07 0.07 -9.95
N GLU A 240 34.03 -0.06 -10.79
CA GLU A 240 34.00 0.50 -12.14
C GLU A 240 33.67 1.99 -12.11
N ILE A 241 32.78 2.42 -11.20
CA ILE A 241 32.53 3.84 -10.94
C ILE A 241 33.81 4.52 -10.50
N GLU A 242 34.57 3.93 -9.57
CA GLU A 242 35.87 4.47 -9.15
C GLU A 242 36.89 4.53 -10.31
N GLN A 243 36.89 3.54 -11.21
CA GLN A 243 37.75 3.54 -12.39
C GLN A 243 37.36 4.62 -13.41
N LEU A 244 36.05 4.85 -13.62
CA LEU A 244 35.53 5.90 -14.48
C LEU A 244 35.85 7.29 -13.90
N VAL A 245 35.67 7.50 -12.60
CA VAL A 245 36.05 8.75 -11.93
C VAL A 245 37.57 8.99 -12.05
N ALA A 246 38.39 7.98 -11.80
CA ALA A 246 39.84 8.10 -11.95
C ALA A 246 40.26 8.33 -13.43
N ALA A 247 39.46 7.88 -14.40
CA ALA A 247 39.70 8.11 -15.82
C ALA A 247 39.32 9.52 -16.27
N SER A 248 38.19 10.06 -15.78
CA SER A 248 37.78 11.43 -16.07
C SER A 248 38.76 12.44 -15.47
N GLU A 249 39.25 12.20 -14.24
CA GLU A 249 40.28 13.02 -13.60
C GLU A 249 41.61 13.01 -14.37
N ARG A 250 42.06 11.84 -14.84
CA ARG A 250 43.28 11.72 -15.67
C ARG A 250 43.14 12.39 -17.04
N ALA A 251 41.95 12.34 -17.62
CA ALA A 251 41.62 12.97 -18.90
C ALA A 251 41.35 14.49 -18.76
N GLY A 252 41.20 15.00 -17.53
CA GLY A 252 40.87 16.39 -17.25
C GLY A 252 39.45 16.77 -17.68
N LEU A 253 38.52 15.82 -17.67
CA LEU A 253 37.12 16.02 -18.04
C LEU A 253 36.34 16.56 -16.85
N SER A 254 35.61 17.66 -17.05
CA SER A 254 34.68 18.20 -16.06
C SER A 254 33.45 17.30 -15.89
N ARG A 255 32.73 17.45 -14.77
CA ARG A 255 31.49 16.69 -14.50
C ARG A 255 30.41 16.95 -15.56
N GLU A 256 30.35 18.16 -16.09
CA GLU A 256 29.42 18.53 -17.17
C GLU A 256 29.80 17.83 -18.49
N GLU A 257 31.08 17.76 -18.82
CA GLU A 257 31.58 17.02 -19.99
C GLU A 257 31.36 15.50 -19.87
N VAL A 258 31.50 14.93 -18.68
CA VAL A 258 31.22 13.50 -18.43
C VAL A 258 29.74 13.20 -18.65
N ASN A 259 28.85 14.04 -18.13
CA ASN A 259 27.41 13.92 -18.34
C ASN A 259 27.03 14.05 -19.82
N ASP A 260 27.65 14.98 -20.56
CA ASP A 260 27.47 15.10 -22.00
C ASP A 260 27.95 13.85 -22.75
N ILE A 261 29.06 13.24 -22.34
CA ILE A 261 29.58 12.00 -22.92
C ILE A 261 28.61 10.83 -22.66
N HIS A 262 28.07 10.72 -21.44
CA HIS A 262 27.11 9.69 -21.06
C HIS A 262 25.80 9.79 -21.84
N LEU A 263 25.23 11.01 -21.94
CA LEU A 263 24.01 11.26 -22.70
C LEU A 263 24.20 10.94 -24.19
N ASP A 264 25.36 11.28 -24.74
CA ASP A 264 25.67 11.00 -26.13
C ASP A 264 25.88 9.51 -26.41
N TYR A 265 26.51 8.79 -25.48
CA TYR A 265 26.64 7.33 -25.54
C TYR A 265 25.25 6.65 -25.51
N LEU A 266 24.35 7.08 -24.62
CA LEU A 266 22.97 6.59 -24.54
C LEU A 266 22.17 6.86 -25.82
N ARG A 267 22.32 8.03 -26.44
CA ARG A 267 21.69 8.34 -27.75
C ARG A 267 22.11 7.35 -28.82
N GLN A 268 23.40 7.03 -28.88
CA GLN A 268 23.93 6.08 -29.87
C GLN A 268 23.40 4.66 -29.62
N LEU A 269 23.29 4.22 -28.37
CA LEU A 269 22.66 2.93 -28.03
C LEU A 269 21.17 2.89 -28.41
N ALA A 270 20.43 3.99 -28.20
CA ALA A 270 19.02 4.07 -28.55
C ALA A 270 18.76 4.01 -30.06
N VAL A 271 19.59 4.67 -30.88
CA VAL A 271 19.46 4.58 -32.35
C VAL A 271 19.80 3.18 -32.87
N GLU A 272 20.77 2.50 -32.26
CA GLU A 272 21.10 1.11 -32.61
C GLU A 272 20.06 0.11 -32.09
N ALA A 273 19.39 0.37 -30.96
CA ALA A 273 18.21 -0.39 -30.53
C ALA A 273 17.05 -0.27 -31.53
N TRP A 274 16.96 0.84 -32.27
CA TRP A 274 16.03 1.01 -33.38
C TRP A 274 16.47 0.33 -34.69
N ALA A 275 17.66 -0.29 -34.76
CA ALA A 275 18.21 -0.81 -36.01
C ALA A 275 17.40 -1.99 -36.61
N ASP A 276 16.66 -2.74 -35.78
CA ASP A 276 15.72 -3.78 -36.23
C ASP A 276 14.26 -3.26 -36.34
N GLY A 277 14.05 -1.97 -36.08
CA GLY A 277 12.77 -1.27 -36.18
C GLY A 277 11.80 -1.50 -35.03
N VAL A 278 12.21 -2.15 -33.93
CA VAL A 278 11.39 -2.31 -32.72
C VAL A 278 12.27 -2.20 -31.48
N VAL A 279 12.04 -1.19 -30.63
CA VAL A 279 12.61 -1.20 -29.27
C VAL A 279 11.72 -2.08 -28.39
N THR A 280 12.21 -3.26 -28.03
CA THR A 280 11.49 -4.18 -27.15
C THR A 280 11.36 -3.61 -25.73
N ALA A 281 10.41 -4.13 -24.95
CA ALA A 281 10.26 -3.74 -23.54
C ALA A 281 11.56 -3.97 -22.75
N THR A 282 12.30 -5.03 -23.07
CA THR A 282 13.60 -5.34 -22.46
C THR A 282 14.66 -4.31 -22.80
N GLU A 283 14.80 -3.92 -24.06
CA GLU A 283 15.78 -2.90 -24.50
C GLU A 283 15.44 -1.52 -23.94
N ARG A 284 14.15 -1.20 -23.83
CA ARG A 284 13.64 0.00 -23.16
C ARG A 284 14.06 0.04 -21.69
N THR A 285 13.78 -1.03 -20.94
CA THR A 285 14.19 -1.13 -19.53
C THR A 285 15.71 -1.03 -19.38
N GLN A 286 16.49 -1.71 -20.24
CA GLN A 286 17.95 -1.65 -20.20
C GLN A 286 18.51 -0.26 -20.49
N LEU A 287 17.96 0.47 -21.46
CA LEU A 287 18.37 1.85 -21.74
C LEU A 287 18.04 2.79 -20.57
N HIS A 288 16.90 2.58 -19.89
CA HIS A 288 16.54 3.31 -18.67
C HIS A 288 17.50 3.00 -17.52
N ASP A 289 17.83 1.73 -17.30
CA ASP A 289 18.73 1.31 -16.23
C ASP A 289 20.14 1.86 -16.45
N ILE A 290 20.65 1.82 -17.68
CA ILE A 290 21.94 2.43 -18.03
C ILE A 290 21.90 3.95 -17.82
N ALA A 291 20.79 4.64 -18.13
CA ALA A 291 20.67 6.07 -17.90
C ALA A 291 20.71 6.44 -16.41
N VAL A 292 19.99 5.70 -15.56
CA VAL A 292 20.03 5.86 -14.10
C VAL A 292 21.46 5.68 -13.57
N GLN A 293 22.14 4.62 -14.02
CA GLN A 293 23.51 4.31 -13.58
C GLN A 293 24.53 5.34 -14.05
N LEU A 294 24.32 5.95 -15.22
CA LEU A 294 25.15 7.02 -15.75
C LEU A 294 24.82 8.42 -15.21
N ALA A 295 23.86 8.52 -14.29
CA ALA A 295 23.33 9.77 -13.77
C ALA A 295 22.83 10.71 -14.89
N VAL A 296 22.27 10.13 -15.94
CA VAL A 296 21.57 10.82 -17.02
C VAL A 296 20.07 10.73 -16.75
N ASP A 297 19.35 11.83 -16.95
CA ASP A 297 17.90 11.89 -16.74
C ASP A 297 17.19 10.78 -17.55
N PRO A 298 16.49 9.83 -16.90
CA PRO A 298 15.78 8.75 -17.58
C PRO A 298 14.69 9.26 -18.53
N ALA A 299 14.13 10.46 -18.32
CA ALA A 299 13.19 11.06 -19.25
C ALA A 299 13.83 11.37 -20.62
N SER A 300 15.16 11.55 -20.64
CA SER A 300 15.91 11.68 -21.90
C SER A 300 15.92 10.37 -22.69
N VAL A 301 15.88 9.21 -22.04
CA VAL A 301 15.76 7.91 -22.72
C VAL A 301 14.37 7.75 -23.31
N ASP A 302 13.33 8.08 -22.55
CA ASP A 302 11.95 8.04 -23.05
C ASP A 302 11.75 8.92 -24.27
N ALA A 303 12.36 10.10 -24.32
CA ALA A 303 12.34 10.96 -25.49
C ALA A 303 13.07 10.35 -26.71
N LEU A 304 14.07 9.50 -26.49
CA LEU A 304 14.87 8.85 -27.54
C LEU A 304 14.25 7.56 -28.07
N ILE A 305 13.46 6.85 -27.25
CA ILE A 305 12.78 5.60 -27.61
C ILE A 305 11.26 5.75 -27.72
N ALA A 306 10.73 6.96 -27.52
CA ALA A 306 9.34 7.28 -27.79
C ALA A 306 8.97 6.85 -29.22
N GLU A 307 7.74 6.35 -29.40
CA GLU A 307 7.23 6.11 -30.74
C GLU A 307 7.33 7.43 -31.54
N PRO A 308 8.01 7.42 -32.71
CA PRO A 308 8.23 8.64 -33.46
C PRO A 308 6.89 9.27 -33.84
N VAL A 309 6.74 10.57 -33.56
CA VAL A 309 5.53 11.32 -33.89
C VAL A 309 5.41 11.40 -35.41
N TYR A 310 4.36 10.78 -35.94
CA TYR A 310 4.08 10.72 -37.37
C TYR A 310 3.90 12.13 -37.96
N GLY A 311 4.80 12.53 -38.86
CA GLY A 311 4.53 13.60 -39.83
C GLY A 311 3.58 13.11 -40.93
N GLU A 312 3.05 14.01 -41.76
CA GLU A 312 2.09 13.78 -42.87
C GLU A 312 2.62 12.87 -44.02
N ALA A 313 3.60 11.99 -43.77
CA ALA A 313 4.35 11.21 -44.75
C ALA A 313 4.01 9.71 -44.77
N GLU A 314 2.90 9.26 -44.14
CA GLU A 314 2.45 7.86 -44.18
C GLU A 314 2.24 7.33 -45.61
N ASP A 315 2.04 8.19 -46.61
CA ASP A 315 1.74 7.78 -47.99
C ASP A 315 2.96 7.66 -48.93
N VAL A 316 4.19 7.93 -48.45
CA VAL A 316 5.34 8.11 -49.37
C VAL A 316 6.02 6.79 -49.75
N GLY A 317 6.03 5.78 -48.87
CA GLY A 317 6.52 4.41 -49.11
C GLY A 317 7.79 4.31 -49.95
N LEU A 318 8.98 4.29 -49.31
CA LEU A 318 10.26 4.19 -50.02
C LEU A 318 10.34 2.94 -50.91
N ARG A 319 10.94 3.10 -52.08
CA ARG A 319 11.21 2.03 -53.05
C ARG A 319 12.69 1.99 -53.42
N PRO A 320 13.26 0.81 -53.74
CA PRO A 320 14.60 0.73 -54.29
C PRO A 320 14.73 1.63 -55.54
N GLY A 321 15.77 2.46 -55.59
CA GLY A 321 16.02 3.49 -56.60
C GLY A 321 15.53 4.89 -56.21
N ASP A 322 14.79 5.05 -55.12
CA ASP A 322 14.34 6.35 -54.65
C ASP A 322 15.51 7.21 -54.17
N ARG A 323 15.40 8.52 -54.47
CA ARG A 323 16.45 9.48 -54.13
C ARG A 323 16.25 10.06 -52.74
N VAL A 324 17.26 9.92 -51.89
CA VAL A 324 17.29 10.43 -50.52
C VAL A 324 18.43 11.42 -50.32
N THR A 325 18.22 12.40 -49.44
CA THR A 325 19.25 13.41 -49.11
C THR A 325 19.36 13.59 -47.60
N PHE A 326 20.58 13.70 -47.09
CA PHE A 326 20.87 13.94 -45.68
C PHE A 326 21.25 15.40 -45.41
N THR A 327 20.78 15.95 -44.28
CA THR A 327 21.11 17.33 -43.85
C THR A 327 21.27 17.42 -42.33
N GLY A 328 22.13 18.33 -41.87
CA GLY A 328 22.47 18.49 -40.44
C GLY A 328 23.54 17.53 -39.92
N ALA A 329 23.84 17.64 -38.62
CA ALA A 329 24.77 16.77 -37.89
C ALA A 329 24.01 15.57 -37.33
N LEU A 330 24.09 14.45 -38.05
CA LEU A 330 23.37 13.22 -37.74
C LEU A 330 24.07 12.42 -36.65
N THR A 331 23.30 11.72 -35.83
CA THR A 331 23.74 11.00 -34.63
C THR A 331 24.67 9.82 -34.96
N LEU A 332 24.40 9.07 -36.05
CA LEU A 332 25.24 7.96 -36.53
C LEU A 332 26.34 8.37 -37.52
N GLY A 333 26.46 9.68 -37.81
CA GLY A 333 27.33 10.20 -38.86
C GLY A 333 26.70 10.07 -40.26
N ARG A 334 26.96 11.05 -41.13
CA ARG A 334 26.36 11.10 -42.47
C ARG A 334 26.80 9.93 -43.34
N ASP A 335 28.08 9.60 -43.34
CA ASP A 335 28.65 8.55 -44.21
C ASP A 335 28.05 7.17 -43.91
N THR A 336 27.79 6.87 -42.64
CA THR A 336 27.11 5.64 -42.19
C THR A 336 25.70 5.54 -42.76
N TRP A 337 24.92 6.64 -42.68
CA TRP A 337 23.56 6.69 -43.22
C TRP A 337 23.53 6.60 -44.75
N GLU A 338 24.47 7.26 -45.42
CA GLU A 338 24.61 7.18 -46.88
C GLU A 338 24.97 5.77 -47.33
N GLN A 339 25.86 5.09 -46.61
CA GLN A 339 26.22 3.70 -46.88
C GLN A 339 25.03 2.75 -46.68
N ARG A 340 24.28 2.89 -45.58
CA ARG A 340 23.08 2.09 -45.29
C ARG A 340 21.99 2.31 -46.34
N ALA A 341 21.76 3.55 -46.77
CA ALA A 341 20.81 3.89 -47.82
C ALA A 341 21.19 3.26 -49.18
N ARG A 342 22.47 3.36 -49.57
CA ARG A 342 22.99 2.73 -50.80
C ARG A 342 22.89 1.20 -50.73
N ALA A 343 23.19 0.60 -49.57
CA ALA A 343 23.08 -0.84 -49.35
C ALA A 343 21.63 -1.34 -49.46
N ALA A 344 20.66 -0.51 -49.07
CA ALA A 344 19.24 -0.77 -49.28
C ALA A 344 18.76 -0.49 -50.72
N GLY A 345 19.64 -0.02 -51.62
CA GLY A 345 19.31 0.25 -53.01
C GLY A 345 18.72 1.64 -53.29
N LEU A 346 18.87 2.59 -52.36
CA LEU A 346 18.45 3.99 -52.54
C LEU A 346 19.57 4.84 -53.17
N GLU A 347 19.19 5.91 -53.89
CA GLU A 347 20.14 6.86 -54.50
C GLU A 347 20.41 8.03 -53.54
N VAL A 348 21.65 8.22 -53.12
CA VAL A 348 22.05 9.37 -52.29
C VAL A 348 22.53 10.51 -53.18
N ALA A 349 21.79 11.62 -53.21
CA ALA A 349 22.12 12.78 -54.04
C ALA A 349 21.50 14.08 -53.51
N ALA A 350 21.76 15.22 -54.18
CA ALA A 350 21.20 16.53 -53.82
C ALA A 350 19.66 16.60 -53.99
N VAL A 351 19.02 17.47 -53.20
CA VAL A 351 17.56 17.68 -53.20
C VAL A 351 17.07 18.19 -54.56
N THR A 352 16.10 17.48 -55.14
CA THR A 352 15.39 17.85 -56.37
C THR A 352 13.89 17.56 -56.22
N ARG A 353 13.05 17.95 -57.19
CA ARG A 353 11.62 17.57 -57.20
C ARG A 353 11.36 16.07 -57.31
N LEU A 354 12.37 15.28 -57.67
CA LEU A 354 12.31 13.81 -57.77
C LEU A 354 12.83 13.12 -56.50
N SER A 355 13.29 13.88 -55.50
CA SER A 355 13.71 13.32 -54.22
C SER A 355 12.49 12.76 -53.49
N ALA A 356 12.58 11.53 -52.99
CA ALA A 356 11.53 10.88 -52.25
C ALA A 356 11.40 11.45 -50.83
N LEU A 357 12.54 11.70 -50.17
CA LEU A 357 12.56 12.36 -48.86
C LEU A 357 13.92 13.02 -48.55
N VAL A 358 13.92 13.87 -47.53
CA VAL A 358 15.13 14.42 -46.90
C VAL A 358 15.19 13.97 -45.44
N VAL A 359 16.32 13.40 -45.03
CA VAL A 359 16.59 12.98 -43.65
C VAL A 359 17.35 14.07 -42.93
N ALA A 360 16.83 14.53 -41.79
CA ALA A 360 17.43 15.59 -41.00
C ALA A 360 17.55 15.19 -39.53
N ALA A 361 18.60 15.65 -38.84
CA ALA A 361 18.72 15.50 -37.38
C ALA A 361 17.54 16.15 -36.62
N ASN A 362 16.92 17.17 -37.23
CA ASN A 362 15.66 17.78 -36.78
C ASN A 362 14.78 18.06 -38.02
N PRO A 363 13.57 17.48 -38.14
CA PRO A 363 12.68 17.69 -39.28
C PRO A 363 12.27 19.16 -39.53
N ASP A 364 12.31 20.00 -38.49
CA ASP A 364 11.99 21.43 -38.58
C ASP A 364 13.16 22.30 -39.09
N THR A 365 14.30 21.70 -39.43
CA THR A 365 15.47 22.43 -39.94
C THR A 365 15.12 23.33 -41.14
N MET A 366 15.72 24.54 -41.20
CA MET A 366 15.56 25.50 -42.30
C MET A 366 16.82 25.59 -43.19
N SER A 367 17.67 24.55 -43.16
CA SER A 367 18.84 24.43 -44.02
C SER A 367 18.48 24.62 -45.50
N VAL A 368 19.45 24.99 -46.34
CA VAL A 368 19.22 25.22 -47.78
C VAL A 368 18.56 24.01 -48.45
N LYS A 369 18.98 22.79 -48.07
CA LYS A 369 18.40 21.51 -48.53
C LYS A 369 16.96 21.33 -48.06
N ALA A 370 16.65 21.69 -46.82
CA ALA A 370 15.31 21.59 -46.24
C ALA A 370 14.33 22.66 -46.76
N ARG A 371 14.80 23.89 -46.99
CA ARG A 371 14.03 24.92 -47.72
C ARG A 371 13.72 24.46 -49.13
N LYS A 372 14.73 23.96 -49.85
CA LYS A 372 14.55 23.42 -51.21
C LYS A 372 13.60 22.21 -51.23
N ALA A 373 13.63 21.35 -50.21
CA ALA A 373 12.70 20.24 -50.06
C ALA A 373 11.26 20.75 -49.91
N ARG A 374 11.02 21.72 -49.02
CA ARG A 374 9.70 22.35 -48.84
C ARG A 374 9.21 23.06 -50.11
N ASP A 375 10.08 23.79 -50.80
CA ASP A 375 9.77 24.45 -52.08
C ASP A 375 9.43 23.44 -53.20
N HIS A 376 9.88 22.19 -53.06
CA HIS A 376 9.61 21.10 -53.98
C HIS A 376 8.51 20.15 -53.50
N GLY A 377 7.94 20.37 -52.32
CA GLY A 377 6.95 19.48 -51.70
C GLY A 377 7.52 18.11 -51.31
N VAL A 378 8.84 18.02 -51.11
CA VAL A 378 9.54 16.79 -50.69
C VAL A 378 9.47 16.67 -49.17
N PRO A 379 9.04 15.52 -48.62
CA PRO A 379 8.89 15.31 -47.19
C PRO A 379 10.25 15.29 -46.47
N ILE A 380 10.26 15.77 -45.21
CA ILE A 380 11.44 15.79 -44.34
C ILE A 380 11.16 14.92 -43.12
N VAL A 381 12.06 14.00 -42.80
CA VAL A 381 11.92 13.02 -41.71
C VAL A 381 13.16 13.00 -40.82
N ASP A 382 13.01 12.50 -39.58
CA ASP A 382 14.12 12.32 -38.64
C ASP A 382 14.87 10.99 -38.86
N GLU A 383 16.00 10.82 -38.16
CA GLU A 383 16.85 9.63 -38.25
C GLU A 383 16.11 8.34 -37.86
N THR A 384 15.27 8.41 -36.83
CA THR A 384 14.49 7.27 -36.32
C THR A 384 13.42 6.83 -37.33
N THR A 385 12.73 7.80 -37.95
CA THR A 385 11.72 7.53 -38.99
C THR A 385 12.37 6.95 -40.24
N PHE A 386 13.54 7.45 -40.64
CA PHE A 386 14.28 6.92 -41.79
C PHE A 386 14.80 5.49 -41.56
N ALA A 387 15.27 5.18 -40.35
CA ALA A 387 15.68 3.83 -39.96
C ALA A 387 14.55 2.81 -40.15
N ARG A 388 13.31 3.17 -39.75
CA ARG A 388 12.12 2.34 -39.95
C ARG A 388 11.79 2.15 -41.44
N MET A 389 11.82 3.22 -42.24
CA MET A 389 11.50 3.15 -43.67
C MET A 389 12.50 2.29 -44.47
N LEU A 390 13.76 2.21 -44.05
CA LEU A 390 14.76 1.32 -44.66
C LEU A 390 14.44 -0.16 -44.46
N ARG A 391 13.81 -0.55 -43.34
CA ARG A 391 13.43 -1.94 -43.04
C ARG A 391 12.26 -2.42 -43.90
N ASP A 392 11.29 -1.55 -44.15
CA ASP A 392 10.07 -1.87 -44.92
C ASP A 392 10.36 -1.96 -46.43
N LEU A 393 11.59 -1.61 -46.84
CA LEU A 393 12.07 -1.66 -48.21
C LEU A 393 12.33 -3.11 -48.64
N VAL A 394 11.49 -3.66 -49.54
CA VAL A 394 11.70 -5.00 -50.11
C VAL A 394 12.84 -4.96 -51.15
N PRO A 395 13.96 -5.68 -50.98
CA PRO A 395 15.08 -5.63 -51.91
C PRO A 395 14.79 -6.34 -53.25
N LEU A 396 15.34 -5.82 -54.36
CA LEU A 396 15.51 -6.56 -55.62
C LEU A 396 16.97 -7.01 -55.74
N ASP A 397 17.19 -8.24 -56.26
CA ASP A 397 18.52 -8.85 -56.46
C ASP A 397 19.54 -7.90 -57.13
N PRO A 398 20.84 -8.03 -56.79
CA PRO A 398 21.83 -7.00 -57.10
C PRO A 398 22.24 -7.01 -58.59
N ALA A 399 22.28 -5.81 -59.17
CA ALA A 399 22.86 -5.52 -60.49
C ALA A 399 24.00 -4.47 -60.34
N PRO A 400 24.96 -4.42 -61.28
CA PRO A 400 26.37 -4.16 -60.98
C PRO A 400 26.74 -2.68 -60.81
N GLU A 401 27.85 -2.49 -60.08
CA GLU A 401 28.51 -1.24 -59.70
C GLU A 401 28.61 -0.19 -60.83
N ALA A 402 28.17 1.04 -60.49
CA ALA A 402 28.43 2.25 -61.27
C ALA A 402 29.73 2.94 -60.79
N PRO A 403 30.42 3.69 -61.66
CA PRO A 403 31.81 4.06 -61.46
C PRO A 403 32.01 5.18 -60.43
N GLU A 404 33.07 5.05 -59.63
CA GLU A 404 33.54 6.06 -58.67
C GLU A 404 33.87 7.39 -59.37
N GLU A 405 33.08 8.43 -59.09
CA GLU A 405 33.49 9.82 -59.32
C GLU A 405 34.50 10.23 -58.24
N SER A 406 35.62 10.82 -58.67
CA SER A 406 36.67 11.30 -57.75
C SER A 406 36.13 12.43 -56.84
N PRO A 407 36.50 12.45 -55.54
CA PRO A 407 35.95 13.40 -54.59
C PRO A 407 36.35 14.85 -54.91
N PRO A 408 35.48 15.84 -54.64
CA PRO A 408 35.79 17.26 -54.84
C PRO A 408 36.89 17.71 -53.88
N SER A 409 37.85 18.49 -54.38
CA SER A 409 38.93 19.06 -53.57
C SER A 409 38.39 20.12 -52.59
N PHE A 410 38.62 19.89 -51.29
CA PHE A 410 38.20 20.77 -50.19
C PHE A 410 38.90 22.14 -50.19
N SER A 411 40.03 22.28 -50.88
CA SER A 411 40.81 23.53 -50.98
C SER A 411 40.03 24.72 -51.55
N SER A 412 39.00 24.45 -52.37
CA SER A 412 38.12 25.49 -52.94
C SER A 412 37.21 26.15 -51.90
N VAL A 413 36.87 25.43 -50.82
CA VAL A 413 36.00 25.88 -49.73
C VAL A 413 36.84 26.34 -48.53
N PHE A 414 38.01 25.73 -48.31
CA PHE A 414 38.91 26.01 -47.20
C PHE A 414 40.34 26.32 -47.72
N PRO A 415 40.61 27.56 -48.19
CA PRO A 415 41.85 27.90 -48.88
C PRO A 415 43.14 27.74 -48.04
N TRP A 416 43.01 27.68 -46.72
CA TRP A 416 44.14 27.49 -45.81
C TRP A 416 44.65 26.03 -45.78
N LEU A 417 43.89 25.06 -46.32
CA LEU A 417 44.29 23.65 -46.39
C LEU A 417 45.49 23.39 -47.32
N ASP A 418 45.67 24.20 -48.38
CA ASP A 418 46.77 24.06 -49.35
C ASP A 418 48.16 24.20 -48.70
N ASN A 419 48.23 24.84 -47.53
CA ASN A 419 49.47 25.04 -46.78
C ASN A 419 49.82 23.89 -45.82
N LEU A 420 48.99 22.84 -45.72
CA LEU A 420 49.11 21.76 -44.73
C LEU A 420 49.77 20.48 -45.26
N GLY A 421 49.79 20.27 -46.58
CA GLY A 421 50.44 19.12 -47.21
C GLY A 421 49.78 17.75 -46.94
N VAL A 422 48.56 17.73 -46.42
CA VAL A 422 47.74 16.53 -46.15
C VAL A 422 46.34 16.81 -46.70
N ASP A 423 45.79 15.87 -47.46
CA ASP A 423 44.41 15.96 -48.00
C ASP A 423 43.45 15.37 -46.96
N PRO A 424 42.58 16.18 -46.31
CA PRO A 424 41.68 15.69 -45.28
C PRO A 424 40.61 14.77 -45.86
N SER A 425 40.24 13.72 -45.12
CA SER A 425 39.24 12.74 -45.56
C SER A 425 37.80 13.19 -45.33
N GLY A 426 37.58 14.19 -44.47
CA GLY A 426 36.24 14.74 -44.21
C GLY A 426 36.20 15.94 -43.24
N PRO A 427 35.00 16.41 -42.87
CA PRO A 427 34.77 17.60 -42.03
C PRO A 427 35.45 17.56 -40.65
N ASP A 428 35.53 16.39 -40.03
CA ASP A 428 36.22 16.19 -38.75
C ASP A 428 37.73 16.43 -38.83
N ASP A 429 38.38 15.99 -39.90
CA ASP A 429 39.81 16.23 -40.14
C ASP A 429 40.09 17.73 -40.33
N ILE A 430 39.17 18.45 -40.98
CA ILE A 430 39.26 19.89 -41.20
C ILE A 430 39.10 20.65 -39.87
N ALA A 431 38.10 20.28 -39.06
CA ALA A 431 37.91 20.82 -37.72
C ALA A 431 39.13 20.55 -36.82
N HIS A 432 39.70 19.35 -36.88
CA HIS A 432 40.90 18.98 -36.12
C HIS A 432 42.14 19.76 -36.56
N ALA A 433 42.34 19.94 -37.87
CA ALA A 433 43.44 20.75 -38.40
C ALA A 433 43.33 22.22 -37.97
N TRP A 434 42.12 22.77 -37.93
CA TRP A 434 41.85 24.13 -37.45
C TRP A 434 42.13 24.26 -35.94
N LEU A 435 41.66 23.31 -35.13
CA LEU A 435 41.93 23.24 -33.69
C LEU A 435 43.43 23.25 -33.39
N GLN A 436 44.28 22.65 -34.21
CA GLN A 436 45.71 22.60 -33.92
C GLN A 436 46.44 23.91 -34.21
N ARG A 437 46.05 24.64 -35.27
CA ARG A 437 46.85 25.76 -35.81
C ARG A 437 46.21 27.15 -35.67
N HIS A 438 44.90 27.23 -35.52
CA HIS A 438 44.15 28.50 -35.65
C HIS A 438 43.27 28.80 -34.43
N ARG A 439 43.67 28.37 -33.23
CA ARG A 439 42.86 28.47 -32.00
C ARG A 439 42.42 29.88 -31.61
N ASN A 440 43.22 30.89 -31.95
CA ASN A 440 42.96 32.30 -31.64
C ASN A 440 42.35 33.07 -32.82
N VAL A 441 42.02 32.40 -33.91
CA VAL A 441 41.45 33.02 -35.11
C VAL A 441 39.91 32.89 -35.04
N PRO A 442 39.14 33.94 -35.39
CA PRO A 442 37.69 33.88 -35.44
C PRO A 442 37.17 32.77 -36.36
N LEU A 443 36.11 32.08 -35.93
CA LEU A 443 35.54 30.94 -36.66
C LEU A 443 35.06 31.29 -38.07
N ARG A 444 34.63 32.53 -38.32
CA ARG A 444 34.26 33.01 -39.67
C ARG A 444 35.40 32.87 -40.69
N GLU A 445 36.65 32.83 -40.24
CA GLU A 445 37.82 32.75 -41.13
C GLU A 445 38.15 31.30 -41.53
N ILE A 446 37.42 30.30 -41.02
CA ILE A 446 37.51 28.90 -41.46
C ILE A 446 37.22 28.81 -42.97
N SER A 447 36.25 29.56 -43.47
CA SER A 447 35.93 29.61 -44.89
C SER A 447 35.41 31.00 -45.27
N PRO A 448 35.81 31.55 -46.43
CA PRO A 448 35.25 32.81 -46.93
C PRO A 448 33.75 32.73 -47.26
N ARG A 449 33.13 31.55 -47.18
CA ARG A 449 31.69 31.34 -47.45
C ARG A 449 30.78 31.54 -46.24
N LEU A 450 31.33 31.76 -45.04
CA LEU A 450 30.55 31.88 -43.80
C LEU A 450 30.11 33.32 -43.52
N ASP A 451 28.86 33.52 -43.14
CA ASP A 451 28.36 34.81 -42.64
C ASP A 451 28.63 34.95 -41.12
N PRO A 452 29.32 36.02 -40.65
CA PRO A 452 29.62 36.22 -39.23
C PRO A 452 28.41 36.20 -38.28
N ALA A 453 27.22 36.53 -38.78
CA ALA A 453 25.97 36.51 -38.01
C ALA A 453 25.22 35.17 -38.08
N GLU A 454 25.67 34.23 -38.93
CA GLU A 454 25.02 32.95 -39.12
C GLU A 454 25.33 32.00 -37.95
N VAL A 455 24.28 31.47 -37.32
CA VAL A 455 24.39 30.39 -36.35
C VAL A 455 24.35 29.07 -37.14
N PRO A 456 25.37 28.20 -37.04
CA PRO A 456 25.34 26.89 -37.69
C PRO A 456 24.08 26.10 -37.32
N ASP A 457 23.29 25.69 -38.33
CA ASP A 457 21.97 25.07 -38.13
C ASP A 457 22.01 23.74 -37.36
N SER A 458 23.18 23.09 -37.29
CA SER A 458 23.40 21.85 -36.55
C SER A 458 23.72 22.05 -35.07
N LEU A 459 23.81 23.29 -34.59
CA LEU A 459 23.97 23.57 -33.16
C LEU A 459 22.60 23.72 -32.50
N PRO A 460 22.38 23.08 -31.33
CA PRO A 460 21.13 23.23 -30.60
C PRO A 460 20.95 24.70 -30.24
N ARG A 461 19.84 25.31 -30.68
CA ARG A 461 19.53 26.73 -30.44
C ARG A 461 19.13 27.02 -28.98
N THR A 462 18.93 25.96 -28.20
CA THR A 462 18.53 25.97 -26.80
C THR A 462 19.57 25.22 -25.96
N GLY A 463 19.77 25.69 -24.73
CA GLY A 463 20.75 25.15 -23.77
C GLY A 463 21.60 26.26 -23.15
N ALA A 464 21.76 26.23 -21.82
CA ALA A 464 22.37 27.31 -21.04
C ALA A 464 23.78 27.72 -21.52
N VAL A 465 24.57 26.75 -21.98
CA VAL A 465 25.92 26.97 -22.51
C VAL A 465 25.91 27.66 -23.89
N ILE A 466 25.02 27.24 -24.79
CA ILE A 466 24.86 27.87 -26.12
C ILE A 466 24.25 29.26 -25.97
N ALA A 467 23.26 29.43 -25.10
CA ALA A 467 22.69 30.74 -24.78
C ALA A 467 23.75 31.69 -24.20
N ARG A 468 24.63 31.21 -23.31
CA ARG A 468 25.75 32.00 -22.77
C ARG A 468 26.74 32.41 -23.86
N TRP A 469 27.09 31.50 -24.77
CA TRP A 469 27.94 31.82 -25.92
C TRP A 469 27.29 32.85 -26.85
N LEU A 470 26.03 32.65 -27.24
CA LEU A 470 25.30 33.58 -28.13
C LEU A 470 25.07 34.96 -27.48
N ASN A 471 24.94 35.02 -26.15
CA ASN A 471 24.87 36.28 -25.42
C ASN A 471 26.23 37.01 -25.34
N LEU A 472 27.33 36.26 -25.19
CA LEU A 472 28.69 36.84 -25.16
C LEU A 472 29.14 37.28 -26.56
N TYR A 473 28.69 36.58 -27.61
CA TYR A 473 29.03 36.84 -29.01
C TYR A 473 27.75 36.92 -29.86
N PRO A 474 27.11 38.11 -29.94
CA PRO A 474 25.92 38.33 -30.78
C PRO A 474 26.14 38.06 -32.28
N ARG A 475 27.41 38.06 -32.72
CA ARG A 475 27.89 37.49 -33.99
C ARG A 475 28.69 36.22 -33.65
N PRO A 476 28.07 35.03 -33.70
CA PRO A 476 28.63 33.83 -33.06
C PRO A 476 29.97 33.39 -33.64
N LEU A 477 30.17 33.59 -34.96
CA LEU A 477 31.40 33.20 -35.65
C LEU A 477 32.56 34.21 -35.48
N ASP A 478 32.34 35.33 -34.79
CA ASP A 478 33.41 36.24 -34.38
C ASP A 478 34.22 35.70 -33.18
N ALA A 479 33.69 34.69 -32.48
CA ALA A 479 34.43 33.98 -31.44
C ALA A 479 35.57 33.14 -32.04
N SER A 480 36.68 33.02 -31.31
CA SER A 480 37.76 32.05 -31.60
C SER A 480 37.61 30.78 -30.76
N VAL A 481 38.33 29.71 -31.10
CA VAL A 481 38.32 28.44 -30.36
C VAL A 481 38.72 28.64 -28.88
N THR A 482 39.72 29.49 -28.62
CA THR A 482 40.16 29.81 -27.26
C THR A 482 39.05 30.52 -26.48
N GLN A 483 38.42 31.52 -27.10
CA GLN A 483 37.31 32.26 -26.50
C GLN A 483 36.06 31.40 -26.25
N LEU A 484 35.80 30.42 -27.13
CA LEU A 484 34.77 29.41 -26.90
C LEU A 484 35.13 28.54 -25.70
N SER A 485 36.37 28.10 -25.59
CA SER A 485 36.85 27.27 -24.47
C SER A 485 36.78 28.01 -23.11
N ASP A 486 36.79 29.34 -23.12
CA ASP A 486 36.66 30.18 -21.92
C ASP A 486 35.19 30.36 -21.48
N VAL A 487 34.21 29.99 -22.31
CA VAL A 487 32.79 30.03 -21.94
C VAL A 487 32.52 28.87 -20.97
N PRO A 488 32.05 29.14 -19.73
CA PRO A 488 31.83 28.06 -18.76
C PRO A 488 30.80 27.05 -19.29
N GLY A 489 31.14 25.76 -19.23
CA GLY A 489 30.37 24.62 -19.78
C GLY A 489 30.65 24.30 -21.26
N PHE A 490 31.47 25.10 -21.95
CA PHE A 490 31.84 24.90 -23.35
C PHE A 490 33.14 24.08 -23.45
N GLY A 491 33.05 22.82 -23.01
CA GLY A 491 34.17 21.87 -22.95
C GLY A 491 34.74 21.45 -24.31
N ARG A 492 35.82 20.65 -24.29
CA ARG A 492 36.61 20.31 -25.51
C ARG A 492 35.78 19.62 -26.60
N LEU A 493 34.85 18.76 -26.20
CA LEU A 493 33.93 18.07 -27.11
C LEU A 493 32.94 19.03 -27.79
N ARG A 494 32.41 20.01 -27.06
CA ARG A 494 31.50 21.04 -27.61
C ARG A 494 32.24 21.96 -28.57
N VAL A 495 33.48 22.33 -28.25
CA VAL A 495 34.35 23.11 -29.16
C VAL A 495 34.57 22.37 -30.48
N HIS A 496 34.91 21.07 -30.44
CA HIS A 496 35.08 20.26 -31.66
C HIS A 496 33.77 20.15 -32.45
N ARG A 497 32.64 19.86 -31.79
CA ARG A 497 31.30 19.79 -32.44
C ARG A 497 30.89 21.11 -33.10
N THR A 498 31.15 22.23 -32.43
CA THR A 498 30.91 23.57 -33.00
C THR A 498 31.76 23.81 -34.24
N LEU A 499 33.02 23.35 -34.25
CA LEU A 499 33.85 23.46 -35.45
C LEU A 499 33.36 22.58 -36.59
N VAL A 500 32.99 21.34 -36.33
CA VAL A 500 32.41 20.43 -37.34
C VAL A 500 31.12 21.02 -37.90
N ALA A 501 30.25 21.58 -37.06
CA ALA A 501 29.05 22.30 -37.47
C ALA A 501 29.35 23.50 -38.39
N VAL A 502 30.36 24.30 -38.06
CA VAL A 502 30.78 25.45 -38.88
C VAL A 502 31.37 25.00 -40.22
N VAL A 503 32.15 23.92 -40.24
CA VAL A 503 32.69 23.31 -41.47
C VAL A 503 31.55 22.82 -42.37
N HIS A 504 30.51 22.18 -41.80
CA HIS A 504 29.33 21.79 -42.55
C HIS A 504 28.53 22.97 -43.11
N SER A 505 28.35 24.05 -42.33
CA SER A 505 27.74 25.29 -42.83
C SER A 505 28.50 25.84 -44.04
N ALA A 506 29.84 25.89 -44.00
CA ALA A 506 30.65 26.36 -45.12
C ALA A 506 30.52 25.48 -46.38
N LEU A 507 30.37 24.17 -46.21
CA LEU A 507 30.18 23.20 -47.31
C LEU A 507 28.78 23.27 -47.93
N ASP A 508 27.77 23.60 -47.12
CA ASP A 508 26.38 23.70 -47.57
C ASP A 508 26.04 25.09 -48.17
N THR A 509 26.91 26.11 -48.00
CA THR A 509 26.75 27.44 -48.60
C THR A 509 27.15 27.46 -50.09
N PRO A 510 26.22 27.82 -51.01
CA PRO A 510 26.51 27.93 -52.44
C PRO A 510 27.46 29.10 -52.74
N GLU A 511 28.19 29.05 -53.86
CA GLU A 511 29.00 30.19 -54.34
C GLU A 511 28.10 31.41 -54.55
N VAL A 512 28.29 32.45 -53.73
CA VAL A 512 27.39 33.59 -53.66
C VAL A 512 27.41 34.41 -54.96
N GLN A 513 26.22 34.72 -55.47
CA GLN A 513 25.96 35.80 -56.41
C GLN A 513 25.26 36.93 -55.65
N ASP A 514 25.92 38.09 -55.59
CA ASP A 514 25.60 39.41 -55.02
C ASP A 514 24.17 39.67 -54.49
N TYR A 515 24.04 40.18 -53.25
CA TYR A 515 23.10 41.26 -52.90
C TYR A 515 23.62 42.14 -51.74
N LEU A 516 23.30 43.44 -51.84
CA LEU A 516 23.90 44.63 -51.19
C LEU A 516 23.56 44.85 -49.69
N PRO A 517 24.38 45.61 -48.94
CA PRO A 517 24.18 45.89 -47.51
C PRO A 517 23.27 47.10 -47.25
N VAL A 518 22.52 47.08 -46.15
CA VAL A 518 21.79 48.23 -45.59
C VAL A 518 22.41 48.65 -44.25
N GLU A 519 22.87 49.90 -44.19
CA GLU A 519 23.32 50.59 -42.98
C GLU A 519 22.14 51.14 -42.17
N THR A 520 22.25 51.08 -40.83
CA THR A 520 21.70 52.04 -39.84
C THR A 520 22.32 51.62 -38.50
N GLY A 521 22.86 52.45 -37.61
CA GLY A 521 22.99 53.90 -37.46
C GLY A 521 23.24 54.15 -35.97
N ASP A 522 24.28 54.92 -35.63
CA ASP A 522 24.70 55.22 -34.24
C ASP A 522 23.62 55.93 -33.41
N ILE A 523 23.47 55.53 -32.14
CA ILE A 523 22.90 56.36 -31.08
C ILE A 523 23.75 56.16 -29.81
N TYR A 524 24.42 57.23 -29.37
CA TYR A 524 24.98 57.40 -28.01
C TYR A 524 24.16 58.45 -27.25
N LEU A 525 24.34 58.44 -25.92
CA LEU A 525 23.85 59.32 -24.82
C LEU A 525 22.90 58.53 -23.91
N ASP A 526 23.05 58.42 -22.59
CA ASP A 526 23.98 58.95 -21.58
C ASP A 526 23.92 57.97 -20.39
N ASP A 527 25.01 57.81 -19.64
CA ASP A 527 25.01 57.16 -18.32
C ASP A 527 24.39 58.13 -17.28
N PRO A 528 23.40 57.71 -16.47
CA PRO A 528 23.76 57.46 -15.08
C PRO A 528 22.98 56.33 -14.39
N GLN A 529 23.73 55.55 -13.60
CA GLN A 529 23.40 54.78 -12.39
C GLN A 529 23.76 53.30 -12.54
N GLY A 530 24.45 52.77 -11.54
CA GLY A 530 25.22 51.51 -11.56
C GLY A 530 24.48 50.31 -12.15
N PRO A 531 25.22 49.28 -12.60
CA PRO A 531 24.64 48.17 -13.37
C PRO A 531 23.50 47.55 -12.57
N ALA A 532 22.32 47.49 -13.19
CA ALA A 532 21.19 46.74 -12.68
C ALA A 532 21.64 45.31 -12.32
N PRO A 533 21.04 44.69 -11.28
CA PRO A 533 21.38 43.33 -10.88
C PRO A 533 21.27 42.40 -12.09
N GLN A 534 22.25 41.51 -12.26
CA GLN A 534 22.17 40.51 -13.31
C GLN A 534 20.89 39.67 -13.11
N PRO A 535 20.10 39.38 -14.17
CA PRO A 535 18.80 38.72 -14.07
C PRO A 535 18.80 37.43 -13.23
N GLY A 536 19.89 36.65 -13.26
CA GLY A 536 20.01 35.41 -12.47
C GLY A 536 20.08 35.62 -10.95
N VAL A 537 20.56 36.78 -10.48
CA VAL A 537 20.62 37.07 -9.03
C VAL A 537 19.23 37.38 -8.49
N GLN A 538 18.40 38.06 -9.27
CA GLN A 538 17.02 38.36 -8.90
C GLN A 538 16.19 37.09 -8.70
N THR A 539 16.24 36.16 -9.65
CA THR A 539 15.53 34.87 -9.58
C THR A 539 15.93 34.05 -8.34
N VAL A 540 17.22 34.02 -8.00
CA VAL A 540 17.72 33.28 -6.83
C VAL A 540 17.18 33.87 -5.53
N VAL A 541 17.18 35.20 -5.38
CA VAL A 541 16.69 35.85 -4.15
C VAL A 541 15.17 35.69 -4.03
N GLU A 542 14.43 35.76 -5.13
CA GLU A 542 12.98 35.49 -5.17
C GLU A 542 12.65 34.05 -4.77
N TRP A 543 13.40 33.07 -5.29
CA TRP A 543 13.25 31.67 -4.91
C TRP A 543 13.55 31.45 -3.42
N LEU A 544 14.64 32.01 -2.90
CA LEU A 544 14.97 31.93 -1.48
C LEU A 544 13.91 32.58 -0.58
N ALA A 545 13.27 33.67 -1.05
CA ALA A 545 12.20 34.33 -0.33
C ALA A 545 10.92 33.48 -0.33
N LEU A 546 10.58 32.89 -1.47
CA LEU A 546 9.46 31.95 -1.59
C LEU A 546 9.65 30.72 -0.71
N LEU A 547 10.89 30.23 -0.55
CA LEU A 547 11.25 29.16 0.40
C LEU A 547 11.26 29.59 1.88
N GLY A 548 11.08 30.88 2.19
CA GLY A 548 11.11 31.39 3.56
C GLY A 548 12.52 31.48 4.17
N GLN A 549 13.58 31.45 3.34
CA GLN A 549 14.98 31.38 3.79
C GLN A 549 15.66 32.77 3.89
N LEU A 550 14.95 33.86 3.56
CA LEU A 550 15.40 35.23 3.78
C LEU A 550 14.82 35.77 5.10
N PRO A 551 15.66 36.28 6.05
CA PRO A 551 17.06 36.67 5.89
C PRO A 551 17.99 35.80 6.76
N HIS A 552 18.38 34.61 6.29
CA HIS A 552 19.30 33.73 7.02
C HIS A 552 20.67 33.51 6.37
N LEU A 553 21.01 34.24 5.31
CA LEU A 553 22.39 34.30 4.82
C LEU A 553 23.19 35.33 5.63
N PRO A 554 24.18 34.91 6.45
CA PRO A 554 25.10 35.86 7.07
C PRO A 554 25.80 36.65 5.97
N ARG A 555 25.67 37.98 5.96
CA ARG A 555 26.30 38.84 4.95
C ARG A 555 27.82 38.64 4.87
N GLU A 556 28.40 38.19 5.97
CA GLU A 556 29.82 37.88 6.16
C GLU A 556 30.28 36.61 5.44
N THR A 557 29.35 35.69 5.10
CA THR A 557 29.65 34.42 4.43
C THR A 557 29.16 34.36 2.98
N ALA A 558 28.37 35.35 2.54
CA ALA A 558 27.92 35.46 1.16
C ALA A 558 29.07 35.91 0.23
N PRO A 559 29.19 35.35 -1.00
CA PRO A 559 30.14 35.85 -1.99
C PRO A 559 29.98 37.37 -2.21
N PRO A 560 31.07 38.14 -2.43
CA PRO A 560 31.01 39.60 -2.54
C PRO A 560 30.00 40.12 -3.56
N THR A 561 29.79 39.39 -4.66
CA THR A 561 28.78 39.71 -5.69
C THR A 561 27.35 39.52 -5.21
N VAL A 562 27.08 38.51 -4.38
CA VAL A 562 25.77 38.25 -3.77
C VAL A 562 25.50 39.24 -2.64
N ALA A 563 26.50 39.54 -1.80
CA ALA A 563 26.39 40.55 -0.76
C ALA A 563 26.15 41.95 -1.35
N HIS A 564 26.90 42.31 -2.40
CA HIS A 564 26.71 43.58 -3.12
C HIS A 564 25.34 43.65 -3.80
N ALA A 565 24.89 42.58 -4.45
CA ALA A 565 23.54 42.53 -5.00
C ALA A 565 22.48 42.69 -3.90
N LEU A 566 22.58 41.96 -2.78
CA LEU A 566 21.65 42.13 -1.65
C LEU A 566 21.63 43.56 -1.09
N ASP A 567 22.77 44.27 -1.09
CA ASP A 567 22.85 45.68 -0.66
C ASP A 567 22.28 46.65 -1.70
N THR A 568 22.53 46.44 -3.00
CA THR A 568 21.93 47.23 -4.10
C THR A 568 20.41 47.00 -4.20
N LEU A 569 19.97 45.78 -3.92
CA LEU A 569 18.56 45.39 -3.95
C LEU A 569 17.77 45.93 -2.75
N ALA A 570 18.40 46.08 -1.58
CA ALA A 570 17.75 46.62 -0.38
C ALA A 570 17.32 48.10 -0.51
N GLU A 571 17.82 48.84 -1.51
CA GLU A 571 17.45 50.23 -1.78
C GLU A 571 16.23 50.36 -2.73
N ASP A 572 15.79 49.28 -3.36
CA ASP A 572 14.66 49.24 -4.29
C ASP A 572 13.35 48.78 -3.58
N PRO A 573 12.25 49.55 -3.64
CA PRO A 573 10.95 49.20 -3.05
C PRO A 573 10.44 47.80 -3.42
N TYR A 574 10.83 47.28 -4.59
CA TYR A 574 10.54 45.93 -5.07
C TYR A 574 10.99 44.84 -4.08
N TRP A 575 12.06 45.07 -3.31
CA TRP A 575 12.68 44.10 -2.40
C TRP A 575 12.18 44.16 -0.96
N SER A 576 11.18 45.01 -0.68
CA SER A 576 10.50 45.02 0.61
C SER A 576 9.79 43.70 0.92
N ASP A 577 9.34 42.99 -0.13
CA ASP A 577 8.77 41.64 -0.07
C ASP A 577 9.00 40.88 -1.40
N PRO A 578 10.17 40.24 -1.58
CA PRO A 578 10.54 39.58 -2.83
C PRO A 578 9.64 38.38 -3.19
N ALA A 579 9.06 37.71 -2.20
CA ALA A 579 8.15 36.59 -2.42
C ALA A 579 6.84 37.07 -3.04
N THR A 580 6.25 38.14 -2.49
CA THR A 580 5.08 38.81 -3.08
C THR A 580 5.38 39.33 -4.48
N ALA A 581 6.58 39.87 -4.70
CA ALA A 581 6.98 40.40 -6.00
C ALA A 581 7.10 39.31 -7.09
N ALA A 582 7.59 38.11 -6.74
CA ALA A 582 7.64 36.95 -7.62
C ALA A 582 6.24 36.42 -7.97
N ILE A 583 5.34 36.37 -6.98
CA ILE A 583 3.93 36.00 -7.17
C ILE A 583 3.24 36.98 -8.12
N HIS A 584 3.46 38.29 -7.95
CA HIS A 584 2.90 39.31 -8.85
C HIS A 584 3.46 39.25 -10.28
N ARG A 585 4.74 38.89 -10.46
CA ARG A 585 5.30 38.66 -11.79
C ARG A 585 4.62 37.48 -12.49
N SER A 586 4.51 36.36 -11.79
CA SER A 586 3.81 35.16 -12.28
C SER A 586 2.36 35.45 -12.64
N ARG A 587 1.67 36.25 -11.81
CA ARG A 587 0.31 36.75 -12.07
C ARG A 587 0.23 37.53 -13.39
N ALA A 588 1.14 38.48 -13.61
CA ALA A 588 1.15 39.31 -14.82
C ALA A 588 1.41 38.48 -16.09
N GLU A 589 2.29 37.48 -15.98
CA GLU A 589 2.61 36.56 -17.06
C GLU A 589 1.41 35.66 -17.41
N LEU A 590 0.75 35.08 -16.41
CA LEU A 590 -0.50 34.33 -16.58
C LEU A 590 -1.60 35.17 -17.21
N ALA A 591 -1.76 36.43 -16.77
CA ALA A 591 -2.73 37.35 -17.36
C ALA A 591 -2.42 37.63 -18.84
N ALA A 592 -1.15 37.76 -19.21
CA ALA A 592 -0.73 37.94 -20.61
C ALA A 592 -1.02 36.70 -21.46
N ARG A 593 -0.81 35.48 -20.92
CA ARG A 593 -1.09 34.20 -21.59
C ARG A 593 -2.59 33.97 -21.82
N ILE A 594 -3.42 34.33 -20.85
CA ILE A 594 -4.89 34.32 -20.99
C ILE A 594 -5.31 35.33 -22.06
N GLY A 595 -4.73 36.53 -22.01
CA GLY A 595 -5.02 37.62 -22.93
C GLY A 595 -6.33 38.36 -22.56
N HIS A 596 -6.79 39.19 -23.49
CA HIS A 596 -7.91 40.11 -23.27
C HIS A 596 -9.21 39.69 -23.99
N ASP A 597 -9.23 38.48 -24.58
CA ASP A 597 -10.44 37.96 -25.22
C ASP A 597 -11.46 37.59 -24.15
N ALA A 598 -12.65 38.19 -24.20
CA ALA A 598 -13.73 37.91 -23.26
C ALA A 598 -14.09 36.42 -23.19
N ARG A 599 -13.90 35.67 -24.27
CA ARG A 599 -14.12 34.21 -24.29
C ARG A 599 -13.06 33.46 -23.52
N ASP A 600 -11.79 33.85 -23.64
CA ASP A 600 -10.70 33.20 -22.92
C ASP A 600 -10.81 33.48 -21.41
N LEU A 601 -11.27 34.69 -21.02
CA LEU A 601 -11.56 35.05 -19.63
C LEU A 601 -12.72 34.21 -19.05
N ASP A 602 -13.82 34.06 -19.79
CA ASP A 602 -14.96 33.25 -19.36
C ASP A 602 -14.64 31.75 -19.35
N ILE A 603 -13.81 31.26 -20.27
CA ILE A 603 -13.32 29.89 -20.25
C ILE A 603 -12.39 29.67 -19.04
N PHE A 604 -11.50 30.62 -18.75
CA PHE A 604 -10.59 30.50 -17.62
C PHE A 604 -11.36 30.48 -16.29
N THR A 605 -12.23 31.47 -16.06
CA THR A 605 -12.97 31.60 -14.80
C THR A 605 -14.13 30.61 -14.67
N GLY A 606 -14.87 30.37 -15.74
CA GLY A 606 -16.06 29.51 -15.74
C GLY A 606 -15.76 28.03 -15.91
N ARG A 607 -14.71 27.67 -16.68
CA ARG A 607 -14.43 26.28 -17.11
C ARG A 607 -13.16 25.68 -16.53
N ILE A 608 -12.07 26.45 -16.44
CA ILE A 608 -10.78 25.97 -15.93
C ILE A 608 -10.80 25.98 -14.40
N LEU A 609 -11.18 27.11 -13.79
CA LEU A 609 -11.32 27.24 -12.33
C LEU A 609 -12.75 27.00 -11.83
N GLY A 610 -13.72 26.91 -12.75
CA GLY A 610 -15.14 26.82 -12.44
C GLY A 610 -15.80 25.52 -12.93
N LYS A 611 -17.13 25.46 -12.81
CA LYS A 611 -17.97 24.31 -13.20
C LYS A 611 -18.95 24.61 -14.34
N GLU A 612 -18.85 25.77 -14.98
CA GLU A 612 -19.70 26.11 -16.13
C GLU A 612 -19.47 25.13 -17.28
N THR A 613 -20.49 24.92 -18.10
CA THR A 613 -20.43 24.01 -19.25
C THR A 613 -20.01 24.75 -20.53
N LEU A 614 -19.49 23.99 -21.50
CA LEU A 614 -19.17 24.52 -22.85
C LEU A 614 -20.40 25.16 -23.53
N GLU A 615 -21.59 24.68 -23.22
CA GLU A 615 -22.84 25.10 -23.82
C GLU A 615 -23.33 26.44 -23.24
N GLU A 616 -23.15 26.65 -21.93
CA GLU A 616 -23.44 27.93 -21.26
C GLU A 616 -22.52 29.05 -21.77
N ILE A 617 -21.21 28.79 -21.83
CA ILE A 617 -20.22 29.76 -22.35
C ILE A 617 -20.44 30.01 -23.86
N GLY A 618 -20.71 28.94 -24.62
CA GLY A 618 -21.01 29.05 -26.05
C GLY A 618 -22.24 29.92 -26.34
N SER A 619 -23.30 29.74 -25.55
CA SER A 619 -24.52 30.54 -25.65
C SER A 619 -24.28 32.01 -25.33
N ARG A 620 -23.47 32.32 -24.31
CA ARG A 620 -23.13 33.69 -23.89
C ARG A 620 -22.36 34.46 -24.96
N HIS A 621 -21.43 33.80 -25.63
CA HIS A 621 -20.60 34.42 -26.69
C HIS A 621 -21.13 34.17 -28.11
N GLN A 622 -22.31 33.55 -28.25
CA GLN A 622 -22.93 33.24 -29.55
C GLN A 622 -22.02 32.41 -30.47
N VAL A 623 -21.33 31.41 -29.91
CA VAL A 623 -20.45 30.48 -30.65
C VAL A 623 -20.80 29.04 -30.28
N THR A 624 -20.45 28.09 -31.14
CA THR A 624 -20.76 26.68 -30.90
C THR A 624 -19.96 26.10 -29.72
N ARG A 625 -20.51 25.09 -29.04
CA ARG A 625 -19.79 24.33 -27.99
C ARG A 625 -18.41 23.85 -28.45
N GLU A 626 -18.33 23.45 -29.72
CA GLU A 626 -17.10 22.95 -30.35
C GLU A 626 -16.07 24.07 -30.51
N ARG A 627 -16.52 25.30 -30.79
CA ARG A 627 -15.63 26.46 -30.85
C ARG A 627 -15.08 26.82 -29.46
N ILE A 628 -15.89 26.73 -28.41
CA ILE A 628 -15.42 26.92 -27.03
C ILE A 628 -14.41 25.83 -26.65
N ARG A 629 -14.66 24.56 -27.02
CA ARG A 629 -13.71 23.46 -26.80
C ARG A 629 -12.35 23.74 -27.44
N GLN A 630 -12.33 24.22 -28.69
CA GLN A 630 -11.09 24.58 -29.38
C GLN A 630 -10.36 25.78 -28.76
N LEU A 631 -11.11 26.74 -28.19
CA LEU A 631 -10.53 27.87 -27.44
C LEU A 631 -9.96 27.39 -26.11
N GLU A 632 -10.67 26.53 -25.39
CA GLU A 632 -10.21 25.90 -24.15
C GLU A 632 -8.91 25.12 -24.36
N THR A 633 -8.83 24.26 -25.39
CA THR A 633 -7.60 23.51 -25.68
C THR A 633 -6.41 24.43 -25.99
N ARG A 634 -6.63 25.51 -26.76
CA ARG A 634 -5.55 26.48 -27.05
C ARG A 634 -5.14 27.30 -25.84
N LEU A 635 -6.10 27.69 -25.00
CA LEU A 635 -5.84 28.41 -23.76
C LEU A 635 -5.04 27.54 -22.78
N LYS A 636 -5.44 26.29 -22.56
CA LYS A 636 -4.72 25.32 -21.73
C LYS A 636 -3.27 25.15 -22.19
N ARG A 637 -3.05 25.02 -23.51
CA ARG A 637 -1.69 24.93 -24.06
C ARG A 637 -0.83 26.16 -23.74
N ARG A 638 -1.36 27.37 -23.94
CA ARG A 638 -0.63 28.62 -23.60
C ARG A 638 -0.32 28.75 -22.11
N LEU A 639 -1.19 28.23 -21.24
CA LEU A 639 -1.01 28.31 -19.79
C LEU A 639 0.09 27.37 -19.27
N VAL A 640 0.39 26.28 -19.99
CA VAL A 640 1.37 25.25 -19.58
C VAL A 640 2.70 25.36 -20.34
N GLU A 641 2.85 26.36 -21.23
CA GLU A 641 4.15 26.64 -21.86
C GLU A 641 5.22 26.95 -20.80
N PRO A 642 6.44 26.38 -20.89
CA PRO A 642 7.44 26.51 -19.85
C PRO A 642 7.98 27.95 -19.81
N ASP A 643 7.68 28.69 -18.72
CA ASP A 643 8.36 29.95 -18.39
C ASP A 643 8.94 29.90 -16.98
N ASP A 644 10.08 30.55 -16.84
CA ASP A 644 10.93 30.49 -15.66
C ASP A 644 10.25 31.02 -14.38
N SER A 645 9.25 31.92 -14.46
CA SER A 645 8.68 32.59 -13.26
C SER A 645 7.53 31.82 -12.58
N ILE A 646 6.62 31.23 -13.36
CA ILE A 646 5.50 30.44 -12.83
C ILE A 646 6.04 29.14 -12.21
N HIS A 647 6.96 28.46 -12.89
CA HIS A 647 7.60 27.25 -12.37
C HIS A 647 8.39 27.52 -11.09
N LEU A 648 9.02 28.69 -10.96
CA LEU A 648 9.70 29.10 -9.72
C LEU A 648 8.75 29.09 -8.52
N VAL A 649 7.54 29.63 -8.69
CA VAL A 649 6.53 29.70 -7.62
C VAL A 649 5.96 28.31 -7.33
N LEU A 650 5.64 27.52 -8.36
CA LEU A 650 5.11 26.16 -8.19
C LEU A 650 6.09 25.25 -7.43
N ASP A 651 7.36 25.23 -7.85
CA ASP A 651 8.44 24.46 -7.20
C ASP A 651 8.70 24.94 -5.77
N ALA A 652 8.78 26.26 -5.55
CA ALA A 652 9.05 26.79 -4.22
C ALA A 652 7.92 26.48 -3.22
N LEU A 653 6.65 26.46 -3.65
CA LEU A 653 5.52 26.08 -2.81
C LEU A 653 5.59 24.60 -2.41
N GLY A 654 5.83 23.70 -3.37
CA GLY A 654 6.00 22.27 -3.11
C GLY A 654 7.14 22.01 -2.13
N ARG A 655 8.29 22.67 -2.29
CA ARG A 655 9.44 22.53 -1.39
C ARG A 655 9.21 23.12 0.00
N ARG A 656 8.55 24.27 0.11
CA ARG A 656 8.37 24.97 1.40
C ARG A 656 7.36 24.28 2.30
N PHE A 657 6.23 23.87 1.74
CA PHE A 657 5.12 23.31 2.51
C PHE A 657 5.10 21.77 2.48
N GLY A 658 5.96 21.15 1.67
CA GLY A 658 6.28 19.74 1.73
C GLY A 658 5.11 18.84 1.35
N VAL A 659 4.99 17.71 2.03
CA VAL A 659 3.98 16.67 1.74
C VAL A 659 2.60 17.04 2.25
N LEU A 660 2.51 17.72 3.41
CA LEU A 660 1.25 18.11 4.02
C LEU A 660 1.42 19.34 4.92
N ALA A 661 0.61 20.38 4.69
CA ALA A 661 0.58 21.59 5.51
C ALA A 661 -0.85 22.16 5.63
N PRO A 662 -1.21 22.78 6.77
CA PRO A 662 -2.46 23.53 6.88
C PRO A 662 -2.49 24.71 5.89
N LEU A 663 -3.59 24.91 5.18
CA LEU A 663 -3.76 26.05 4.27
C LEU A 663 -3.68 27.40 5.01
N ALA A 664 -3.99 27.40 6.31
CA ALA A 664 -3.81 28.56 7.18
C ALA A 664 -2.34 29.02 7.28
N ASP A 665 -1.38 28.11 7.19
CA ASP A 665 0.04 28.45 7.21
C ASP A 665 0.48 29.12 5.90
N LEU A 666 0.02 28.61 4.75
CA LEU A 666 0.22 29.28 3.46
C LEU A 666 -0.35 30.70 3.49
N ARG A 667 -1.57 30.88 4.01
CA ARG A 667 -2.22 32.19 4.14
C ARG A 667 -1.45 33.15 5.04
N ARG A 668 -0.86 32.65 6.12
CA ARG A 668 -0.08 33.44 7.07
C ARG A 668 1.27 33.85 6.50
N GLU A 669 1.91 32.95 5.75
CA GLU A 669 3.29 33.09 5.31
C GLU A 669 3.45 33.72 3.93
N LEU A 670 2.49 33.50 3.03
CA LEU A 670 2.45 34.04 1.68
C LEU A 670 1.06 34.62 1.36
N PRO A 671 0.67 35.73 2.02
CA PRO A 671 -0.67 36.31 1.88
C PRO A 671 -0.99 36.75 0.44
N ALA A 672 0.02 37.05 -0.38
CA ALA A 672 -0.14 37.41 -1.79
C ALA A 672 -0.79 36.29 -2.63
N LEU A 673 -0.70 35.02 -2.21
CA LEU A 673 -1.38 33.90 -2.87
C LEU A 673 -2.91 34.00 -2.73
N MET A 674 -3.40 34.60 -1.64
CA MET A 674 -4.83 34.86 -1.43
C MET A 674 -5.31 36.15 -2.13
N GLY A 675 -4.37 36.94 -2.67
CA GLY A 675 -4.65 38.17 -3.38
C GLY A 675 -5.23 37.91 -4.78
N GLU A 676 -5.42 39.00 -5.54
CA GLU A 676 -5.91 38.89 -6.91
C GLU A 676 -5.00 38.02 -7.79
N GLY A 677 -5.59 37.02 -8.43
CA GLY A 677 -4.98 36.20 -9.47
C GLY A 677 -4.94 36.92 -10.84
N PRO A 678 -4.68 36.18 -11.92
CA PRO A 678 -4.52 36.77 -13.25
C PRO A 678 -5.83 37.35 -13.81
N VAL A 679 -6.98 36.88 -13.32
CA VAL A 679 -8.31 37.45 -13.62
C VAL A 679 -8.95 37.95 -12.32
N ALA A 680 -9.47 39.18 -12.37
CA ALA A 680 -10.10 39.82 -11.21
C ALA A 680 -11.23 38.95 -10.62
N GLY A 681 -11.24 38.80 -9.30
CA GLY A 681 -12.22 38.00 -8.57
C GLY A 681 -11.80 36.57 -8.25
N ASN A 682 -10.70 36.07 -8.82
CA ASN A 682 -10.14 34.76 -8.47
C ASN A 682 -8.83 34.92 -7.70
N PRO A 683 -8.60 34.15 -6.62
CA PRO A 683 -7.31 34.07 -5.95
C PRO A 683 -6.20 33.58 -6.87
N MET A 684 -4.96 34.03 -6.63
CA MET A 684 -3.79 33.50 -7.33
C MET A 684 -3.58 32.01 -7.05
N LEU A 685 -3.85 31.57 -5.82
CA LEU A 685 -3.67 30.20 -5.38
C LEU A 685 -4.46 29.19 -6.23
N ASP A 686 -5.74 29.45 -6.51
CA ASP A 686 -6.60 28.56 -7.29
C ASP A 686 -6.05 28.34 -8.72
N THR A 687 -5.39 29.37 -9.27
CA THR A 687 -4.74 29.25 -10.59
C THR A 687 -3.48 28.39 -10.51
N LEU A 688 -2.68 28.57 -9.46
CA LEU A 688 -1.46 27.79 -9.26
C LEU A 688 -1.78 26.33 -8.95
N GLU A 689 -2.84 26.06 -8.18
CA GLU A 689 -3.34 24.71 -7.92
C GLU A 689 -3.70 23.99 -9.23
N TRP A 690 -4.41 24.66 -10.14
CA TRP A 690 -4.76 24.07 -11.44
C TRP A 690 -3.52 23.75 -12.32
N LEU A 691 -2.43 24.49 -12.13
CA LEU A 691 -1.16 24.31 -12.87
C LEU A 691 -0.20 23.35 -12.18
N ALA A 692 -0.45 22.98 -10.92
CA ALA A 692 0.45 22.15 -10.15
C ALA A 692 0.24 20.67 -10.48
N ASP A 693 1.32 19.99 -10.85
CA ASP A 693 1.32 18.52 -11.01
C ASP A 693 1.74 17.81 -9.71
N GLU A 694 2.51 18.49 -8.84
CA GLU A 694 3.12 17.87 -7.65
C GLU A 694 2.30 18.03 -6.37
N TRP A 695 1.38 18.99 -6.32
CA TRP A 695 0.60 19.32 -5.12
C TRP A 695 -0.82 19.77 -5.45
N GLU A 696 -1.72 19.64 -4.49
CA GLU A 696 -3.13 19.98 -4.60
C GLU A 696 -3.66 20.60 -3.29
N ILE A 697 -4.84 21.22 -3.34
CA ILE A 697 -5.53 21.70 -2.14
C ILE A 697 -6.77 20.83 -1.90
N SER A 698 -6.83 20.23 -0.71
CA SER A 698 -7.96 19.41 -0.29
C SER A 698 -8.59 19.99 0.97
N GLY A 699 -9.70 20.72 0.79
CA GLY A 699 -10.35 21.44 1.88
C GLY A 699 -9.45 22.53 2.45
N ASP A 700 -9.10 22.42 3.73
CA ASP A 700 -8.24 23.37 4.45
C ASP A 700 -6.75 22.94 4.46
N TRP A 701 -6.34 22.07 3.53
CA TRP A 701 -5.00 21.47 3.51
C TRP A 701 -4.32 21.64 2.16
N PHE A 702 -3.04 22.01 2.20
CA PHE A 702 -2.10 21.85 1.10
C PHE A 702 -1.44 20.48 1.22
N GLN A 703 -1.46 19.68 0.17
CA GLN A 703 -0.90 18.32 0.20
C GLN A 703 -0.25 17.93 -1.13
N ARG A 704 0.67 16.97 -1.10
CA ARG A 704 1.22 16.36 -2.31
C ARG A 704 0.09 15.68 -3.11
N ALA A 705 0.17 15.76 -4.44
CA ALA A 705 -0.76 15.04 -5.31
C ALA A 705 -0.76 13.54 -4.97
N GLY A 706 -1.96 12.94 -4.82
CA GLY A 706 -2.13 11.54 -4.44
C GLY A 706 -1.98 11.23 -2.94
N PHE A 707 -1.70 12.22 -2.09
CA PHE A 707 -1.50 12.01 -0.65
C PHE A 707 -2.68 11.31 0.04
N ALA A 708 -3.92 11.62 -0.37
CA ALA A 708 -5.10 10.99 0.22
C ALA A 708 -5.17 9.48 -0.04
N ASP A 709 -4.76 9.04 -1.23
CA ASP A 709 -4.71 7.62 -1.61
C ASP A 709 -3.58 6.92 -0.85
N ASP A 710 -2.41 7.55 -0.75
CA ASP A 710 -1.27 7.04 0.02
C ASP A 710 -1.60 6.91 1.52
N LEU A 711 -2.32 7.88 2.08
CA LEU A 711 -2.80 7.83 3.46
C LEU A 711 -3.80 6.69 3.66
N ALA A 712 -4.73 6.48 2.71
CA ALA A 712 -5.69 5.37 2.78
C ALA A 712 -4.99 4.00 2.71
N ALA A 713 -4.00 3.87 1.82
CA ALA A 713 -3.17 2.67 1.70
C ALA A 713 -2.38 2.42 3.00
N ALA A 714 -1.68 3.44 3.52
CA ALA A 714 -0.93 3.32 4.77
C ALA A 714 -1.83 2.93 5.96
N LEU A 715 -3.02 3.52 6.08
CA LEU A 715 -3.96 3.14 7.13
C LEU A 715 -4.43 1.68 7.00
N SER A 716 -4.51 1.14 5.78
CA SER A 716 -4.84 -0.26 5.54
C SER A 716 -3.67 -1.19 5.88
N ASP A 717 -2.46 -0.84 5.45
CA ASP A 717 -1.27 -1.69 5.56
C ASP A 717 -0.74 -1.79 7.00
N PHE A 718 -0.84 -0.70 7.76
CA PHE A 718 -0.42 -0.66 9.15
C PHE A 718 -1.51 -1.07 10.15
N ALA A 719 -2.72 -1.38 9.69
CA ALA A 719 -3.80 -1.82 10.57
C ALA A 719 -3.56 -3.25 11.04
N ASP A 720 -3.59 -3.45 12.35
CA ASP A 720 -3.62 -4.79 12.91
C ASP A 720 -4.99 -5.48 12.72
N ASP A 721 -5.10 -6.73 13.18
CA ASP A 721 -6.33 -7.52 13.10
C ASP A 721 -7.53 -6.89 13.86
N PHE A 722 -7.28 -5.89 14.70
CA PHE A 722 -8.26 -5.15 15.48
C PHE A 722 -8.56 -3.76 14.89
N GLY A 723 -7.89 -3.37 13.81
CA GLY A 723 -8.03 -2.06 13.16
C GLY A 723 -7.35 -0.93 13.92
N VAL A 724 -6.30 -1.24 14.68
CA VAL A 724 -5.44 -0.27 15.36
C VAL A 724 -4.21 -0.01 14.50
N VAL A 725 -3.92 1.27 14.31
CA VAL A 725 -2.77 1.75 13.54
C VAL A 725 -1.97 2.71 14.42
N ALA A 726 -0.64 2.54 14.49
CA ALA A 726 0.21 3.49 15.19
C ALA A 726 0.38 4.78 14.36
N LEU A 727 -0.07 5.91 14.90
CA LEU A 727 0.01 7.21 14.23
C LEU A 727 1.46 7.59 13.86
N PRO A 728 2.47 7.42 14.75
CA PRO A 728 3.86 7.70 14.39
C PRO A 728 4.36 6.87 13.21
N ALA A 729 3.96 5.59 13.12
CA ALA A 729 4.40 4.71 12.04
C ALA A 729 3.84 5.16 10.68
N VAL A 730 2.59 5.59 10.63
CA VAL A 730 1.98 6.15 9.41
C VAL A 730 2.60 7.50 9.05
N ALA A 731 2.85 8.35 10.05
CA ALA A 731 3.49 9.64 9.85
C ALA A 731 4.89 9.48 9.25
N ASP A 732 5.70 8.57 9.80
CA ASP A 732 7.03 8.25 9.29
C ASP A 732 6.98 7.67 7.87
N ASN A 733 6.03 6.76 7.58
CA ASN A 733 5.84 6.17 6.26
C ASN A 733 5.50 7.23 5.19
N LEU A 734 4.68 8.22 5.55
CA LEU A 734 4.27 9.29 4.65
C LEU A 734 5.28 10.44 4.60
N GLY A 735 6.31 10.45 5.45
CA GLY A 735 7.27 11.54 5.56
C GLY A 735 6.65 12.84 6.12
N VAL A 736 5.64 12.73 6.99
CA VAL A 736 4.90 13.86 7.56
C VAL A 736 5.10 13.93 9.07
N ASP A 737 5.09 15.13 9.63
CA ASP A 737 5.09 15.31 11.08
C ASP A 737 3.83 14.71 11.73
N ALA A 738 4.00 13.91 12.78
CA ALA A 738 2.91 13.22 13.47
C ALA A 738 1.87 14.18 14.07
N HIS A 739 2.27 15.37 14.53
CA HIS A 739 1.33 16.37 15.06
C HIS A 739 0.49 17.00 13.93
N VAL A 740 1.09 17.25 12.78
CA VAL A 740 0.39 17.74 11.58
C VAL A 740 -0.61 16.69 11.10
N LEU A 741 -0.19 15.42 10.98
CA LEU A 741 -1.07 14.33 10.55
C LEU A 741 -2.23 14.10 11.55
N ARG A 742 -1.96 14.15 12.86
CA ARG A 742 -2.99 14.11 13.90
C ARG A 742 -4.05 15.20 13.69
N THR A 743 -3.61 16.42 13.38
CA THR A 743 -4.50 17.56 13.16
C THR A 743 -5.31 17.38 11.87
N ARG A 744 -4.71 16.83 10.82
CA ARG A 744 -5.39 16.48 9.56
C ARG A 744 -6.48 15.43 9.74
N LEU A 745 -6.24 14.45 10.59
CA LEU A 745 -7.18 13.37 10.89
C LEU A 745 -8.23 13.76 11.94
N ALA A 746 -8.06 14.89 12.62
CA ALA A 746 -8.96 15.34 13.67
C ALA A 746 -10.36 15.62 13.10
N GLY A 747 -11.34 14.81 13.51
CA GLY A 747 -12.72 14.90 13.05
C GLY A 747 -13.09 13.99 11.87
N GLU A 748 -12.09 13.40 11.19
CA GLU A 748 -12.29 12.41 10.12
C GLU A 748 -12.02 10.98 10.58
N ALA A 749 -11.07 10.80 11.49
CA ALA A 749 -10.74 9.50 12.08
C ALA A 749 -10.93 9.51 13.61
N THR A 750 -11.15 8.33 14.19
CA THR A 750 -11.15 8.18 15.65
C THR A 750 -9.73 7.92 16.14
N LEU A 751 -9.24 8.82 16.99
CA LEU A 751 -7.90 8.77 17.55
C LEU A 751 -7.96 8.37 19.03
N TYR A 752 -7.07 7.48 19.45
CA TYR A 752 -6.89 7.09 20.85
C TYR A 752 -5.42 7.16 21.22
N GLY A 753 -5.03 8.24 21.92
CA GLY A 753 -3.62 8.55 22.19
C GLY A 753 -2.82 8.74 20.90
N ASP A 754 -1.80 7.90 20.71
CA ASP A 754 -0.96 7.86 19.50
C ASP A 754 -1.43 6.80 18.49
N HIS A 755 -2.69 6.33 18.57
CA HIS A 755 -3.25 5.33 17.67
C HIS A 755 -4.46 5.85 16.89
N ILE A 756 -4.63 5.33 15.68
CA ILE A 756 -5.73 5.60 14.77
C ILE A 756 -6.58 4.33 14.69
N LEU A 757 -7.90 4.48 14.83
CA LEU A 757 -8.84 3.36 14.75
C LEU A 757 -9.52 3.34 13.38
N THR A 758 -9.17 2.36 12.54
CA THR A 758 -9.80 2.15 11.23
C THR A 758 -11.12 1.38 11.35
N ARG A 759 -11.27 0.56 12.40
CA ARG A 759 -12.52 -0.13 12.76
C ARG A 759 -13.12 0.47 14.03
N ASN A 760 -14.09 1.36 13.86
CA ASN A 760 -14.73 2.09 14.99
C ASN A 760 -16.27 2.07 14.95
N ARG A 761 -16.88 1.31 14.02
CA ARG A 761 -18.32 1.38 13.73
C ARG A 761 -19.18 0.77 14.83
N SER A 762 -18.72 -0.32 15.44
CA SER A 762 -19.42 -0.99 16.54
C SER A 762 -18.78 -0.70 17.90
N THR A 763 -19.51 -0.95 18.99
CA THR A 763 -18.93 -0.90 20.33
C THR A 763 -17.90 -2.01 20.53
N GLN A 764 -18.10 -3.17 19.90
CA GLN A 764 -17.20 -4.31 19.96
C GLN A 764 -15.85 -4.01 19.30
N ASP A 765 -15.86 -3.37 18.12
CA ASP A 765 -14.62 -2.98 17.43
C ASP A 765 -13.80 -2.02 18.30
N ARG A 766 -14.46 -1.03 18.89
CA ARG A 766 -13.82 -0.07 19.80
C ARG A 766 -13.28 -0.74 21.06
N ALA A 767 -13.99 -1.73 21.61
CA ALA A 767 -13.54 -2.49 22.78
C ALA A 767 -12.33 -3.39 22.45
N ALA A 768 -12.36 -4.10 21.32
CA ALA A 768 -11.26 -4.94 20.86
C ALA A 768 -10.00 -4.10 20.57
N ALA A 769 -10.17 -2.97 19.87
CA ALA A 769 -9.09 -2.02 19.60
C ALA A 769 -8.47 -1.47 20.89
N LEU A 770 -9.29 -1.10 21.88
CA LEU A 770 -8.79 -0.61 23.16
C LEU A 770 -7.99 -1.67 23.93
N LEU A 771 -8.49 -2.92 23.96
CA LEU A 771 -7.76 -4.04 24.56
C LEU A 771 -6.43 -4.30 23.84
N ALA A 772 -6.41 -4.19 22.50
CA ALA A 772 -5.18 -4.33 21.70
C ALA A 772 -4.14 -3.25 22.06
N ILE A 773 -4.59 -1.99 22.20
CA ILE A 773 -3.71 -0.85 22.55
C ILE A 773 -3.11 -1.01 23.95
N GLU A 774 -3.93 -1.41 24.93
CA GLU A 774 -3.50 -1.46 26.33
C GLU A 774 -2.65 -2.72 26.61
N GLY A 775 -2.85 -3.80 25.85
CA GLY A 775 -2.03 -5.01 25.94
C GLY A 775 -2.22 -5.83 27.21
N GLU A 776 -3.19 -5.46 28.05
CA GLU A 776 -3.56 -6.19 29.27
C GLU A 776 -5.09 -6.28 29.45
N PRO A 777 -5.60 -7.27 30.23
CA PRO A 777 -7.02 -7.42 30.41
C PRO A 777 -7.61 -6.23 31.17
N LEU A 778 -8.75 -5.70 30.74
CA LEU A 778 -9.41 -4.56 31.36
C LEU A 778 -10.75 -4.92 31.98
N SER A 779 -11.20 -4.14 32.97
CA SER A 779 -12.56 -4.29 33.49
C SER A 779 -13.61 -3.69 32.55
N SER A 780 -14.88 -4.12 32.66
CA SER A 780 -15.94 -3.49 31.86
C SER A 780 -16.10 -2.00 32.18
N LEU A 781 -15.85 -1.61 33.42
CA LEU A 781 -15.86 -0.21 33.86
C LEU A 781 -14.71 0.59 33.25
N ASP A 782 -13.49 0.05 33.26
CA ASP A 782 -12.31 0.67 32.64
C ASP A 782 -12.50 0.94 31.15
N ILE A 783 -13.12 -0.01 30.45
CA ILE A 783 -13.42 0.12 29.01
C ILE A 783 -14.50 1.20 28.79
N VAL A 784 -15.55 1.24 29.62
CA VAL A 784 -16.59 2.29 29.53
C VAL A 784 -16.03 3.68 29.81
N GLU A 785 -15.22 3.83 30.85
CA GLU A 785 -14.61 5.12 31.19
C GLU A 785 -13.72 5.66 30.08
N ARG A 786 -13.01 4.78 29.37
CA ARG A 786 -12.14 5.13 28.26
C ARG A 786 -12.89 5.38 26.95
N LEU A 787 -13.99 4.65 26.67
CA LEU A 787 -14.79 4.80 25.45
C LEU A 787 -15.88 5.87 25.53
N GLY A 788 -16.26 6.30 26.73
CA GLY A 788 -17.12 7.46 27.00
C GLY A 788 -18.62 7.30 26.69
N ASP A 789 -19.04 6.28 25.93
CA ASP A 789 -20.38 6.30 25.30
C ASP A 789 -21.11 4.94 25.28
N THR A 790 -21.04 4.14 26.35
CA THR A 790 -21.84 2.89 26.43
C THR A 790 -22.23 2.52 27.86
N ASN A 791 -23.47 2.04 28.07
CA ASN A 791 -23.88 1.43 29.33
C ASN A 791 -23.05 0.15 29.59
N PRO A 792 -22.43 -0.04 30.77
CA PRO A 792 -21.60 -1.22 31.08
C PRO A 792 -22.27 -2.55 30.76
N ARG A 793 -23.58 -2.67 31.04
CA ARG A 793 -24.33 -3.91 30.76
C ARG A 793 -24.48 -4.19 29.27
N THR A 794 -24.65 -3.16 28.46
CA THR A 794 -24.73 -3.28 26.99
C THR A 794 -23.38 -3.64 26.42
N LEU A 795 -22.30 -3.03 26.91
CA LEU A 795 -20.92 -3.34 26.53
C LEU A 795 -20.58 -4.80 26.84
N THR A 796 -20.83 -5.27 28.07
CA THR A 796 -20.58 -6.65 28.48
C THR A 796 -21.31 -7.66 27.59
N ASN A 797 -22.58 -7.40 27.25
CA ASN A 797 -23.33 -8.26 26.34
C ASN A 797 -22.74 -8.26 24.93
N ALA A 798 -22.30 -7.11 24.43
CA ALA A 798 -21.71 -6.96 23.11
C ALA A 798 -20.36 -7.68 23.02
N MET A 799 -19.49 -7.54 24.03
CA MET A 799 -18.21 -8.23 24.13
C MET A 799 -18.35 -9.75 24.30
N SER A 800 -19.38 -10.20 25.03
CA SER A 800 -19.66 -11.64 25.18
C SER A 800 -20.05 -12.33 23.87
N ALA A 801 -20.57 -11.57 22.91
CA ALA A 801 -21.02 -12.07 21.61
C ALA A 801 -19.96 -11.91 20.50
N ASP A 802 -18.80 -11.32 20.81
CA ASP A 802 -17.71 -11.10 19.85
C ASP A 802 -16.65 -12.19 20.02
N ASP A 803 -16.37 -12.94 18.95
CA ASP A 803 -15.43 -14.07 19.00
C ASP A 803 -13.99 -13.64 19.26
N ARG A 804 -13.62 -12.37 19.00
CA ARG A 804 -12.26 -11.84 19.23
C ARG A 804 -11.99 -11.55 20.69
N ILE A 805 -13.03 -11.36 21.49
CA ILE A 805 -12.93 -10.97 22.90
C ILE A 805 -13.28 -12.19 23.74
N THR A 806 -12.55 -12.40 24.83
CA THR A 806 -12.84 -13.45 25.80
C THR A 806 -12.93 -12.86 27.20
N ARG A 807 -13.82 -13.43 28.01
CA ARG A 807 -13.93 -13.08 29.41
C ARG A 807 -12.93 -13.91 30.20
N THR A 808 -12.03 -13.27 30.93
CA THR A 808 -10.99 -13.95 31.71
C THR A 808 -11.26 -13.92 33.22
N GLY A 809 -12.23 -13.11 33.66
CA GLY A 809 -12.64 -13.05 35.05
C GLY A 809 -14.08 -12.59 35.23
N ARG A 810 -14.48 -12.34 36.48
CA ARG A 810 -15.86 -11.91 36.77
C ARG A 810 -16.21 -10.59 36.10
N ASP A 811 -15.26 -9.69 35.92
CA ASP A 811 -15.49 -8.44 35.19
C ASP A 811 -14.33 -8.08 34.27
N ARG A 812 -13.42 -9.02 34.00
CA ARG A 812 -12.23 -8.81 33.17
C ARG A 812 -12.38 -9.42 31.78
N TRP A 813 -11.91 -8.66 30.80
CA TRP A 813 -12.00 -8.94 29.38
C TRP A 813 -10.62 -8.83 28.75
N ALA A 814 -10.33 -9.73 27.82
CA ALA A 814 -9.06 -9.82 27.11
C ALA A 814 -9.32 -10.15 25.65
N LEU A 815 -8.31 -9.95 24.80
CA LEU A 815 -8.35 -10.52 23.46
C LEU A 815 -8.15 -12.03 23.52
N ARG A 816 -8.89 -12.76 22.69
CA ARG A 816 -8.86 -14.23 22.66
C ARG A 816 -7.47 -14.76 22.25
N ASP A 817 -6.79 -14.05 21.35
CA ASP A 817 -5.47 -14.42 20.84
C ASP A 817 -4.36 -14.34 21.88
N TRP A 818 -4.61 -13.70 23.04
CA TRP A 818 -3.67 -13.73 24.16
C TRP A 818 -3.60 -15.11 24.84
N GLY A 819 -4.46 -16.05 24.47
CA GLY A 819 -4.43 -17.43 24.95
C GLY A 819 -4.78 -17.56 26.43
N MET A 820 -5.45 -16.56 27.01
CA MET A 820 -5.87 -16.58 28.40
C MET A 820 -7.03 -17.54 28.61
N GLU A 821 -7.11 -18.13 29.81
CA GLU A 821 -8.18 -19.07 30.15
C GLU A 821 -9.54 -18.36 30.15
N GLU A 822 -10.49 -18.88 29.37
CA GLU A 822 -11.85 -18.37 29.34
C GLU A 822 -12.59 -18.68 30.66
N TYR A 823 -13.15 -17.64 31.27
CA TYR A 823 -13.96 -17.68 32.47
C TYR A 823 -15.45 -17.64 32.11
N SER A 824 -16.10 -18.79 32.27
CA SER A 824 -17.55 -18.95 32.12
C SER A 824 -18.28 -18.78 33.46
N SER A 825 -17.91 -19.58 34.45
CA SER A 825 -18.46 -19.56 35.81
C SER A 825 -17.45 -20.06 36.84
N LEU A 826 -17.65 -19.67 38.10
CA LEU A 826 -16.80 -20.14 39.20
C LEU A 826 -16.91 -21.66 39.40
N ALA A 827 -18.09 -22.25 39.16
CA ALA A 827 -18.28 -23.69 39.24
C ALA A 827 -17.46 -24.44 38.18
N GLU A 828 -17.49 -23.99 36.93
CA GLU A 828 -16.74 -24.63 35.83
C GLU A 828 -15.22 -24.40 35.98
N TRP A 829 -14.82 -23.24 36.50
CA TRP A 829 -13.44 -22.94 36.83
C TRP A 829 -12.91 -23.88 37.93
N ILE A 830 -13.64 -24.06 39.03
CA ILE A 830 -13.30 -25.04 40.08
C ILE A 830 -13.29 -26.45 39.47
N GLY A 831 -14.29 -26.78 38.66
CA GLY A 831 -14.44 -28.07 37.98
C GLY A 831 -13.23 -28.50 37.14
N ARG A 832 -12.66 -27.55 36.38
CA ARG A 832 -11.44 -27.78 35.59
C ARG A 832 -10.21 -28.02 36.45
N ARG A 833 -10.05 -27.29 37.56
CA ARG A 833 -8.92 -27.52 38.49
C ARG A 833 -8.98 -28.91 39.13
N VAL A 834 -10.18 -29.37 39.50
CA VAL A 834 -10.35 -30.66 40.17
C VAL A 834 -10.51 -31.86 39.23
N GLU A 835 -10.46 -31.65 37.91
CA GLU A 835 -10.55 -32.72 36.90
C GLU A 835 -9.36 -33.69 36.96
N GLY A 836 -8.18 -33.19 37.33
CA GLY A 836 -6.97 -34.00 37.53
C GLY A 836 -6.89 -34.72 38.88
N GLY A 837 -7.86 -34.50 39.78
CA GLY A 837 -7.87 -35.02 41.14
C GLY A 837 -8.20 -33.95 42.19
N PRO A 838 -8.25 -34.31 43.49
CA PRO A 838 -8.56 -33.37 44.55
C PRO A 838 -7.55 -32.21 44.64
N VAL A 839 -8.04 -30.98 44.82
CA VAL A 839 -7.22 -29.76 44.94
C VAL A 839 -7.44 -29.09 46.29
N PRO A 840 -6.39 -28.61 46.99
CA PRO A 840 -6.56 -27.89 48.25
C PRO A 840 -7.45 -26.65 48.10
N LEU A 841 -8.41 -26.46 49.00
CA LEU A 841 -9.32 -25.31 48.99
C LEU A 841 -8.57 -23.97 49.08
N ASP A 842 -7.49 -23.91 49.87
CA ASP A 842 -6.67 -22.70 50.02
C ASP A 842 -5.97 -22.32 48.71
N HIS A 843 -5.60 -23.30 47.88
CA HIS A 843 -5.01 -23.03 46.56
C HIS A 843 -6.06 -22.45 45.60
N LEU A 844 -7.28 -23.01 45.60
CA LEU A 844 -8.39 -22.46 44.82
C LEU A 844 -8.78 -21.05 45.26
N LEU A 845 -8.68 -20.75 46.56
CA LEU A 845 -8.95 -19.41 47.10
C LEU A 845 -7.91 -18.39 46.63
N ASP A 846 -6.63 -18.70 46.81
CA ASP A 846 -5.53 -17.80 46.43
C ASP A 846 -5.55 -17.52 44.92
N GLU A 847 -5.70 -18.58 44.12
CA GLU A 847 -5.77 -18.46 42.67
C GLU A 847 -7.02 -17.71 42.20
N ALA A 848 -8.21 -17.98 42.74
CA ALA A 848 -9.43 -17.29 42.32
C ALA A 848 -9.46 -15.80 42.72
N VAL A 849 -8.90 -15.45 43.88
CA VAL A 849 -8.81 -14.05 44.32
C VAL A 849 -7.84 -13.29 43.42
N THR A 850 -6.68 -13.87 43.11
CA THR A 850 -5.64 -13.23 42.31
C THR A 850 -5.98 -13.15 40.83
N THR A 851 -6.53 -14.22 40.24
CA THR A 851 -6.78 -14.29 38.78
C THR A 851 -8.18 -13.81 38.37
N LEU A 852 -9.21 -14.11 39.15
CA LEU A 852 -10.62 -13.85 38.78
C LEU A 852 -11.25 -12.66 39.53
N GLY A 853 -10.61 -12.17 40.59
CA GLY A 853 -11.09 -11.07 41.43
C GLY A 853 -12.36 -11.41 42.22
N VAL A 854 -12.56 -12.68 42.58
CA VAL A 854 -13.76 -13.14 43.31
C VAL A 854 -13.52 -13.14 44.82
N ALA A 855 -14.55 -12.83 45.60
CA ALA A 855 -14.46 -12.92 47.06
C ALA A 855 -14.29 -14.38 47.53
N GLU A 856 -13.42 -14.60 48.51
CA GLU A 856 -13.19 -15.93 49.12
C GLU A 856 -14.49 -16.63 49.55
N SER A 857 -15.45 -15.87 50.07
CA SER A 857 -16.76 -16.39 50.49
C SER A 857 -17.54 -17.03 49.34
N SER A 858 -17.38 -16.54 48.11
CA SER A 858 -18.01 -17.11 46.91
C SER A 858 -17.35 -18.42 46.50
N VAL A 859 -16.01 -18.49 46.55
CA VAL A 859 -15.26 -19.71 46.23
C VAL A 859 -15.62 -20.83 47.21
N ARG A 860 -15.66 -20.53 48.52
CA ARG A 860 -16.08 -21.50 49.55
C ARG A 860 -17.51 -22.00 49.34
N LEU A 861 -18.43 -21.09 48.98
CA LEU A 861 -19.82 -21.45 48.69
C LEU A 861 -19.93 -22.42 47.52
N TYR A 862 -19.22 -22.17 46.41
CA TYR A 862 -19.25 -23.03 45.23
C TYR A 862 -18.48 -24.35 45.44
N ALA A 863 -17.34 -24.35 46.13
CA ALA A 863 -16.62 -25.56 46.50
C ALA A 863 -17.40 -26.49 47.46
N SER A 864 -18.42 -25.93 48.14
CA SER A 864 -19.35 -26.65 49.00
C SER A 864 -20.72 -26.92 48.33
N SER A 865 -20.85 -26.61 47.04
CA SER A 865 -22.08 -26.84 46.28
C SER A 865 -22.22 -28.32 45.89
N ALA A 866 -23.42 -28.74 45.49
CA ALA A 866 -23.70 -30.14 45.14
C ALA A 866 -22.86 -30.72 43.99
N ASP A 867 -22.11 -29.89 43.25
CA ASP A 867 -21.19 -30.33 42.19
C ASP A 867 -19.82 -30.77 42.73
N PHE A 868 -19.50 -30.38 43.96
CA PHE A 868 -18.19 -30.57 44.59
C PHE A 868 -18.32 -31.09 46.02
N GLN A 869 -17.31 -31.82 46.50
CA GLN A 869 -17.19 -32.20 47.89
C GLN A 869 -15.86 -31.70 48.43
N THR A 870 -15.87 -31.18 49.65
CA THR A 870 -14.66 -30.78 50.35
C THR A 870 -14.42 -31.72 51.53
N VAL A 871 -13.37 -32.53 51.47
CA VAL A 871 -12.99 -33.50 52.52
C VAL A 871 -11.56 -33.20 52.94
N ASP A 872 -11.32 -33.01 54.24
CA ASP A 872 -10.00 -32.67 54.81
C ASP A 872 -9.30 -31.48 54.12
N GLY A 873 -10.08 -30.47 53.71
CA GLY A 873 -9.57 -29.28 53.02
C GLY A 873 -9.24 -29.49 51.54
N GLN A 874 -9.52 -30.67 50.98
CA GLN A 874 -9.37 -30.97 49.55
C GLN A 874 -10.74 -30.94 48.86
N VAL A 875 -10.83 -30.26 47.72
CA VAL A 875 -12.04 -30.16 46.89
C VAL A 875 -11.95 -31.15 45.74
N SER A 876 -12.97 -31.98 45.53
CA SER A 876 -13.09 -32.88 44.37
C SER A 876 -14.50 -32.81 43.76
N ARG A 877 -14.71 -33.33 42.55
CA ARG A 877 -16.08 -33.56 42.03
C ARG A 877 -16.82 -34.55 42.95
N ALA A 878 -18.12 -34.35 43.13
CA ALA A 878 -18.98 -35.29 43.83
C ALA A 878 -19.28 -36.52 42.94
N GLU A 879 -19.11 -37.74 43.47
CA GLU A 879 -19.11 -39.00 42.68
C GLU A 879 -20.51 -39.61 42.39
N GLU A 880 -21.60 -39.12 42.99
CA GLU A 880 -22.93 -39.73 42.85
C GLU A 880 -24.03 -38.74 42.41
N ILE A 881 -24.73 -39.06 41.31
CA ILE A 881 -25.98 -38.37 40.93
C ILE A 881 -27.10 -38.97 41.78
N GLN A 882 -27.53 -38.25 42.82
CA GLN A 882 -28.74 -38.59 43.58
C GLN A 882 -29.98 -38.50 42.67
N GLU A 883 -30.72 -39.60 42.54
CA GLU A 883 -32.07 -39.61 41.94
C GLU A 883 -33.02 -38.67 42.72
N VAL A 884 -34.02 -38.12 42.01
CA VAL A 884 -34.99 -37.18 42.58
C VAL A 884 -35.93 -37.91 43.55
N ASP A 885 -35.56 -37.97 44.83
CA ASP A 885 -36.40 -38.53 45.91
C ASP A 885 -37.43 -37.50 46.41
N ALA A 886 -38.31 -37.02 45.52
CA ALA A 886 -39.36 -36.05 45.87
C ALA A 886 -40.74 -36.50 45.40
N ASP A 887 -41.64 -36.84 46.34
CA ASP A 887 -43.03 -37.17 46.05
C ASP A 887 -43.87 -35.91 45.74
N PRO A 888 -44.44 -35.76 44.53
CA PRO A 888 -45.35 -34.66 44.20
C PRO A 888 -46.52 -34.52 45.17
N THR A 889 -46.99 -35.64 45.70
CA THR A 889 -48.16 -35.67 46.57
C THR A 889 -47.86 -35.16 47.98
N GLU A 890 -46.59 -35.01 48.35
CA GLU A 890 -46.10 -34.39 49.59
C GLU A 890 -45.61 -32.95 49.41
N THR A 891 -45.73 -32.40 48.20
CA THR A 891 -45.25 -31.04 47.91
C THR A 891 -46.22 -29.97 48.44
N PRO A 892 -45.74 -28.99 49.25
CA PRO A 892 -46.57 -27.90 49.76
C PRO A 892 -47.16 -27.05 48.62
N GLY A 893 -48.45 -26.74 48.71
CA GLY A 893 -49.13 -25.89 47.74
C GLY A 893 -49.39 -26.51 46.36
N LEU A 894 -49.00 -27.78 46.14
CA LEU A 894 -49.24 -28.51 44.90
C LEU A 894 -50.55 -29.31 44.98
N TYR A 895 -51.45 -29.10 44.01
CA TYR A 895 -52.76 -29.74 43.96
C TYR A 895 -53.06 -30.26 42.55
N ARG A 896 -53.95 -31.25 42.47
CA ARG A 896 -54.46 -31.80 41.20
C ARG A 896 -55.93 -31.44 41.01
N ILE A 897 -56.26 -30.74 39.93
CA ILE A 897 -57.62 -30.29 39.61
C ILE A 897 -58.00 -30.88 38.25
N GLY A 898 -58.83 -31.93 38.26
CA GLY A 898 -59.07 -32.71 37.05
C GLY A 898 -57.79 -33.41 36.60
N GLU A 899 -57.37 -33.16 35.35
CA GLU A 899 -56.10 -33.65 34.80
C GLU A 899 -54.94 -32.65 35.00
N ASP A 900 -55.25 -31.42 35.42
CA ASP A 900 -54.26 -30.36 35.57
C ASP A 900 -53.56 -30.42 36.92
N LEU A 901 -52.29 -30.07 36.91
CA LEU A 901 -51.46 -29.89 38.09
C LEU A 901 -51.30 -28.39 38.35
N VAL A 902 -51.68 -27.92 39.53
CA VAL A 902 -51.63 -26.50 39.89
C VAL A 902 -50.78 -26.29 41.13
N TRP A 903 -49.87 -25.33 41.07
CA TRP A 903 -49.02 -24.96 42.20
C TRP A 903 -49.32 -23.54 42.68
N LEU A 904 -49.64 -23.41 43.97
CA LEU A 904 -49.91 -22.14 44.62
C LEU A 904 -48.61 -21.49 45.08
N THR A 905 -48.40 -20.24 44.69
CA THR A 905 -47.30 -19.43 45.25
C THR A 905 -47.69 -17.95 45.32
N THR A 906 -46.82 -17.13 45.92
CA THR A 906 -46.96 -15.68 46.01
C THR A 906 -45.90 -15.02 45.15
N VAL A 907 -46.27 -13.94 44.44
CA VAL A 907 -45.32 -13.21 43.59
C VAL A 907 -44.28 -12.48 44.44
N THR A 908 -43.00 -12.79 44.21
CA THR A 908 -41.86 -12.13 44.86
C THR A 908 -41.15 -11.18 43.89
N SER A 909 -40.25 -10.34 44.41
CA SER A 909 -39.43 -9.46 43.58
C SER A 909 -38.54 -10.21 42.58
N ASP A 910 -38.23 -11.49 42.83
CA ASP A 910 -37.39 -12.31 41.96
C ASP A 910 -38.17 -12.77 40.72
N HIS A 911 -39.47 -13.04 40.84
CA HIS A 911 -40.33 -13.37 39.70
C HIS A 911 -40.44 -12.20 38.71
N LEU A 912 -40.37 -10.95 39.20
CA LEU A 912 -40.44 -9.73 38.38
C LEU A 912 -39.09 -9.33 37.77
N ARG A 913 -37.96 -9.83 38.29
CA ARG A 913 -36.62 -9.49 37.78
C ARG A 913 -36.26 -10.14 36.44
N GLY A 914 -36.99 -11.18 36.02
CA GLY A 914 -36.79 -11.80 34.71
C GLY A 914 -35.76 -12.93 34.66
N SER A 915 -35.12 -13.28 35.78
CA SER A 915 -34.37 -14.53 35.93
C SER A 915 -35.33 -15.71 36.10
N GLY A 916 -34.96 -16.92 35.66
CA GLY A 916 -35.74 -18.12 35.98
C GLY A 916 -36.00 -18.23 37.48
N SER A 917 -37.16 -18.77 37.85
CA SER A 917 -37.65 -18.83 39.23
C SER A 917 -37.50 -20.23 39.80
N GLY A 918 -37.22 -20.34 41.10
CA GLY A 918 -37.19 -21.64 41.78
C GLY A 918 -38.59 -22.23 41.91
N ILE A 919 -38.73 -23.54 41.67
CA ILE A 919 -39.96 -24.30 41.93
C ILE A 919 -39.66 -25.49 42.83
N PRO A 920 -40.65 -26.05 43.55
CA PRO A 920 -40.44 -27.24 44.35
C PRO A 920 -40.04 -28.43 43.47
N ARG A 921 -39.11 -29.27 43.96
CA ARG A 921 -38.64 -30.48 43.25
C ARG A 921 -39.79 -31.43 42.88
N GLY A 922 -40.81 -31.53 43.73
CA GLY A 922 -41.98 -32.37 43.44
C GLY A 922 -42.84 -31.87 42.27
N VAL A 923 -42.77 -30.58 41.88
CA VAL A 923 -43.40 -30.10 40.64
C VAL A 923 -42.67 -30.69 39.43
N ALA A 924 -41.34 -30.62 39.42
CA ALA A 924 -40.56 -31.21 38.34
C ALA A 924 -40.65 -32.75 38.31
N ALA A 925 -40.73 -33.41 39.46
CA ALA A 925 -41.01 -34.85 39.56
C ALA A 925 -42.39 -35.20 38.98
N ALA A 926 -43.43 -34.39 39.24
CA ALA A 926 -44.76 -34.58 38.66
C ALA A 926 -44.77 -34.44 37.13
N LEU A 927 -43.92 -33.55 36.61
CA LEU A 927 -43.69 -33.34 35.19
C LEU A 927 -42.69 -34.32 34.58
N GLN A 928 -42.19 -35.29 35.36
CA GLN A 928 -41.22 -36.31 34.93
C GLN A 928 -39.90 -35.72 34.37
N VAL A 929 -39.46 -34.56 34.89
CA VAL A 929 -38.18 -33.96 34.51
C VAL A 929 -37.07 -34.61 35.31
N GLN A 930 -36.18 -35.33 34.62
CA GLN A 930 -35.07 -36.06 35.24
C GLN A 930 -33.95 -35.11 35.72
N MET A 931 -33.08 -35.59 36.59
CA MET A 931 -31.93 -34.82 37.08
C MET A 931 -31.02 -34.39 35.93
N LEU A 932 -30.62 -33.11 35.90
CA LEU A 932 -29.85 -32.49 34.80
C LEU A 932 -30.60 -32.42 33.45
N ASP A 933 -31.91 -32.63 33.45
CA ASP A 933 -32.76 -32.54 32.26
C ASP A 933 -33.66 -31.29 32.27
N LYS A 934 -34.24 -30.98 31.11
CA LYS A 934 -35.21 -29.90 30.94
C LYS A 934 -36.38 -30.34 30.08
N ARG A 935 -37.57 -29.87 30.43
CA ARG A 935 -38.80 -30.07 29.67
C ARG A 935 -39.37 -28.73 29.25
N THR A 936 -39.68 -28.61 27.97
CA THR A 936 -40.35 -27.43 27.41
C THR A 936 -41.84 -27.71 27.27
N LEU A 937 -42.65 -26.74 27.71
CA LEU A 937 -44.10 -26.79 27.72
C LEU A 937 -44.64 -25.68 26.81
N PRO A 938 -45.59 -25.96 25.90
CA PRO A 938 -46.27 -24.92 25.15
C PRO A 938 -47.09 -24.02 26.07
N SER A 939 -47.13 -22.72 25.78
CA SER A 939 -47.99 -21.76 26.49
C SER A 939 -48.57 -20.71 25.52
N PRO A 940 -49.65 -20.00 25.90
CA PRO A 940 -50.21 -18.89 25.13
C PRO A 940 -49.22 -17.74 24.86
N LEU A 941 -48.19 -17.57 25.70
CA LEU A 941 -47.20 -16.49 25.64
C LEU A 941 -45.79 -17.01 25.28
N GLY A 942 -45.73 -18.12 24.53
CA GLY A 942 -44.48 -18.74 24.06
C GLY A 942 -44.01 -19.89 24.96
N GLU A 943 -42.98 -20.61 24.53
CA GLU A 943 -42.50 -21.79 25.24
C GLU A 943 -42.08 -21.50 26.70
N GLN A 944 -42.39 -22.43 27.59
CA GLN A 944 -42.03 -22.37 29.00
C GLN A 944 -41.18 -23.57 29.38
N THR A 945 -39.98 -23.35 29.89
CA THR A 945 -39.05 -24.44 30.23
C THR A 945 -39.02 -24.68 31.72
N VAL A 946 -39.11 -25.94 32.13
CA VAL A 946 -38.83 -26.42 33.49
C VAL A 946 -37.54 -27.22 33.43
N SER A 947 -36.60 -26.93 34.32
CA SER A 947 -35.29 -27.58 34.38
C SER A 947 -35.00 -28.13 35.77
N MET A 948 -34.36 -29.29 35.83
CA MET A 948 -33.87 -29.89 37.06
C MET A 948 -32.35 -29.83 37.08
N SER A 949 -31.79 -29.29 38.16
CA SER A 949 -30.34 -29.19 38.37
C SER A 949 -29.95 -29.76 39.73
N ARG A 950 -28.64 -29.90 39.99
CA ARG A 950 -28.14 -30.37 41.29
C ARG A 950 -28.60 -29.50 42.48
N THR A 951 -28.83 -28.20 42.23
CA THR A 951 -29.23 -27.23 43.26
C THR A 951 -30.74 -27.16 43.47
N GLY A 952 -31.56 -27.60 42.50
CA GLY A 952 -33.01 -27.58 42.61
C GLY A 952 -33.73 -27.54 41.24
N ALA A 953 -35.05 -27.51 41.31
CA ALA A 953 -35.89 -27.34 40.13
C ALA A 953 -36.15 -25.85 39.87
N THR A 954 -36.07 -25.44 38.61
CA THR A 954 -36.31 -24.06 38.17
C THR A 954 -37.26 -24.03 36.99
N ILE A 955 -37.95 -22.91 36.82
CA ILE A 955 -38.78 -22.59 35.67
C ILE A 955 -38.22 -21.33 35.00
N SER A 956 -38.13 -21.29 33.67
CA SER A 956 -37.70 -20.09 32.96
C SER A 956 -38.66 -18.92 33.25
N THR A 957 -38.25 -17.68 32.99
CA THR A 957 -38.95 -16.51 33.53
C THR A 957 -40.46 -16.53 33.29
N ILE A 958 -41.24 -16.31 34.35
CA ILE A 958 -42.71 -16.17 34.27
C ILE A 958 -43.17 -14.72 34.17
N ARG A 959 -42.24 -13.76 34.12
CA ARG A 959 -42.52 -12.32 34.14
C ARG A 959 -43.54 -11.92 33.07
N ARG A 960 -43.42 -12.48 31.87
CA ARG A 960 -44.34 -12.18 30.75
C ARG A 960 -45.80 -12.54 31.06
N PHE A 961 -46.04 -13.60 31.82
CA PHE A 961 -47.40 -13.97 32.24
C PHE A 961 -47.91 -13.06 33.34
N LEU A 962 -47.05 -12.66 34.27
CA LEU A 962 -47.40 -11.71 35.33
C LEU A 962 -47.79 -10.35 34.75
N GLU A 963 -47.01 -9.85 33.79
CA GLU A 963 -47.30 -8.59 33.09
C GLU A 963 -48.59 -8.68 32.27
N ALA A 964 -48.78 -9.78 31.51
CA ALA A 964 -50.00 -9.98 30.71
C ALA A 964 -51.27 -10.09 31.56
N ALA A 965 -51.18 -10.71 32.74
CA ALA A 965 -52.30 -10.86 33.67
C ALA A 965 -52.47 -9.68 34.67
N GLY A 966 -51.59 -8.67 34.59
CA GLY A 966 -51.62 -7.51 35.48
C GLY A 966 -51.35 -7.84 36.96
N ILE A 967 -50.56 -8.88 37.24
CA ILE A 967 -50.29 -9.41 38.58
C ILE A 967 -49.11 -8.66 39.21
N SER A 968 -49.30 -8.11 40.42
CA SER A 968 -48.26 -7.38 41.15
C SER A 968 -47.56 -8.23 42.23
N GLN A 969 -46.42 -7.72 42.73
CA GLN A 969 -45.72 -8.33 43.87
C GLN A 969 -46.65 -8.47 45.08
N GLY A 970 -46.61 -9.63 45.74
CA GLY A 970 -47.43 -9.94 46.92
C GLY A 970 -48.78 -10.60 46.60
N GLU A 971 -49.21 -10.64 45.34
CA GLU A 971 -50.41 -11.35 44.93
C GLU A 971 -50.19 -12.88 44.88
N ARG A 972 -51.26 -13.65 45.10
CA ARG A 972 -51.23 -15.12 45.01
C ARG A 972 -51.54 -15.54 43.59
N ILE A 973 -50.78 -16.53 43.09
CA ILE A 973 -50.91 -17.04 41.74
C ILE A 973 -50.95 -18.56 41.71
N TRP A 974 -51.56 -19.07 40.65
CA TRP A 974 -51.51 -20.46 40.24
C TRP A 974 -50.56 -20.59 39.06
N LEU A 975 -49.55 -21.45 39.20
CA LEU A 975 -48.84 -21.99 38.04
C LEU A 975 -49.56 -23.28 37.64
N THR A 976 -50.19 -23.26 36.47
CA THR A 976 -51.01 -24.35 35.96
C THR A 976 -50.23 -25.11 34.90
N PHE A 977 -50.04 -26.40 35.11
CA PHE A 977 -49.48 -27.35 34.16
C PHE A 977 -50.62 -28.24 33.67
N SER A 978 -51.04 -28.05 32.41
CA SER A 978 -52.24 -28.72 31.91
C SER A 978 -52.00 -30.20 31.65
N GLY A 979 -53.06 -31.01 31.76
CA GLY A 979 -53.02 -32.44 31.43
C GLY A 979 -52.60 -32.71 29.98
N GLU A 980 -52.86 -31.76 29.08
CA GLU A 980 -52.44 -31.79 27.66
C GLU A 980 -50.96 -31.38 27.46
N GLY A 981 -50.23 -31.05 28.53
CA GLY A 981 -48.81 -30.73 28.52
C GLY A 981 -48.47 -29.25 28.38
N GLY A 982 -49.44 -28.34 28.51
CA GLY A 982 -49.25 -26.90 28.43
C GLY A 982 -48.95 -26.22 29.77
N PHE A 983 -48.65 -24.92 29.73
CA PHE A 983 -48.38 -24.08 30.89
C PHE A 983 -49.14 -22.76 30.86
N ASP A 984 -49.59 -22.28 32.01
CA ASP A 984 -50.21 -20.95 32.17
C ASP A 984 -50.04 -20.41 33.60
N VAL A 985 -50.20 -19.09 33.79
CA VAL A 985 -50.21 -18.44 35.10
C VAL A 985 -51.50 -17.67 35.31
N GLN A 986 -52.19 -17.94 36.42
CA GLN A 986 -53.50 -17.36 36.72
C GLN A 986 -53.55 -16.73 38.11
N HIS A 987 -54.47 -15.79 38.31
CA HIS A 987 -54.77 -15.25 39.63
C HIS A 987 -55.32 -16.34 40.56
N ALA A 988 -54.80 -16.42 41.78
CA ALA A 988 -55.40 -17.21 42.85
C ALA A 988 -56.22 -16.32 43.78
N THR A 989 -57.21 -16.90 44.46
CA THR A 989 -58.03 -16.13 45.41
C THR A 989 -57.13 -15.48 46.49
N PRO A 990 -57.23 -14.16 46.73
CA PRO A 990 -56.48 -13.49 47.79
C PRO A 990 -56.76 -14.10 49.17
N ARG A 991 -55.78 -14.06 50.08
CA ARG A 991 -56.01 -14.45 51.48
C ARG A 991 -57.04 -13.51 52.10
N ARG A 992 -58.03 -14.07 52.81
CA ARG A 992 -59.07 -13.31 53.52
C ARG A 992 -59.03 -13.63 55.00
N GLU A 993 -59.10 -12.59 55.82
CA GLU A 993 -59.22 -12.72 57.27
C GLU A 993 -60.69 -12.86 57.70
N GLY A 994 -60.94 -13.50 58.83
CA GLY A 994 -62.28 -13.64 59.42
C GLY A 994 -63.18 -14.72 58.81
N LEU A 995 -62.63 -15.61 57.96
CA LEU A 995 -63.30 -16.84 57.54
C LEU A 995 -63.26 -17.88 58.66
N SER A 996 -64.22 -18.80 58.67
CA SER A 996 -64.23 -19.93 59.61
C SER A 996 -64.72 -21.21 58.93
N GLY A 997 -64.38 -22.35 59.51
CA GLY A 997 -64.80 -23.65 59.02
C GLY A 997 -64.20 -23.99 57.65
N ILE A 998 -64.98 -24.63 56.77
CA ILE A 998 -64.48 -25.13 55.49
C ILE A 998 -64.05 -24.00 54.53
N ALA A 999 -64.65 -22.82 54.65
CA ALA A 999 -64.29 -21.65 53.84
C ALA A 999 -62.88 -21.15 54.14
N GLU A 1000 -62.45 -21.23 55.40
CA GLU A 1000 -61.10 -20.85 55.82
C GLU A 1000 -60.06 -21.81 55.23
N VAL A 1001 -60.31 -23.12 55.29
CA VAL A 1001 -59.44 -24.16 54.70
C VAL A 1001 -59.33 -23.99 53.18
N LEU A 1002 -60.45 -23.72 52.50
CA LEU A 1002 -60.45 -23.51 51.05
C LEU A 1002 -59.70 -22.25 50.64
N ASN A 1003 -59.84 -21.14 51.38
CA ASN A 1003 -59.05 -19.93 51.13
C ASN A 1003 -57.57 -20.15 51.43
N ALA A 1004 -57.25 -20.91 52.49
CA ALA A 1004 -55.88 -21.20 52.87
C ALA A 1004 -55.13 -22.02 51.83
N THR A 1005 -55.79 -23.04 51.30
CA THR A 1005 -55.29 -23.85 50.18
C THR A 1005 -55.38 -23.13 48.83
N GLY A 1006 -56.18 -22.06 48.73
CA GLY A 1006 -56.51 -21.36 47.48
C GLY A 1006 -57.53 -22.10 46.61
N LEU A 1007 -58.00 -23.27 47.06
CA LEU A 1007 -58.93 -24.11 46.30
C LEU A 1007 -60.35 -23.53 46.24
N ASP A 1008 -60.64 -22.45 46.98
CA ASP A 1008 -61.85 -21.64 46.81
C ASP A 1008 -61.98 -21.02 45.40
N THR A 1009 -60.88 -21.00 44.61
CA THR A 1009 -60.93 -20.70 43.17
C THR A 1009 -61.81 -21.68 42.39
N TRP A 1010 -61.86 -22.97 42.79
CA TRP A 1010 -62.59 -24.03 42.07
C TRP A 1010 -63.69 -24.71 42.90
N ILE A 1011 -63.60 -24.66 44.23
CA ILE A 1011 -64.50 -25.37 45.14
C ILE A 1011 -65.35 -24.34 45.89
N ASN A 1012 -66.67 -24.42 45.71
CA ASN A 1012 -67.60 -23.59 46.46
C ASN A 1012 -67.62 -24.03 47.94
N PRO A 1013 -67.40 -23.14 48.93
CA PRO A 1013 -67.45 -23.50 50.34
C PRO A 1013 -68.82 -23.99 50.83
N ALA A 1014 -69.90 -23.71 50.09
CA ALA A 1014 -71.23 -24.26 50.36
C ALA A 1014 -71.43 -25.70 49.83
N ASP A 1015 -70.47 -26.27 49.09
CA ASP A 1015 -70.55 -27.63 48.56
C ASP A 1015 -70.46 -28.66 49.72
N PRO A 1016 -71.49 -29.50 49.95
CA PRO A 1016 -71.46 -30.56 50.96
C PRO A 1016 -70.31 -31.56 50.77
N GLY A 1017 -69.75 -31.67 49.55
CA GLY A 1017 -68.62 -32.51 49.20
C GLY A 1017 -67.25 -31.81 49.22
N ALA A 1018 -67.16 -30.55 49.69
CA ALA A 1018 -65.93 -29.76 49.64
C ALA A 1018 -64.70 -30.46 50.25
N LEU A 1019 -64.86 -31.12 51.41
CA LEU A 1019 -63.75 -31.83 52.07
C LEU A 1019 -63.26 -33.05 51.26
N GLY A 1020 -64.17 -33.74 50.58
CA GLY A 1020 -63.81 -34.85 49.67
C GLY A 1020 -63.11 -34.35 48.41
N ARG A 1021 -63.47 -33.17 47.91
CA ARG A 1021 -62.77 -32.52 46.79
C ARG A 1021 -61.36 -32.04 47.19
N ILE A 1022 -61.18 -31.50 48.39
CA ILE A 1022 -59.85 -31.17 48.93
C ILE A 1022 -59.02 -32.45 49.05
N SER A 1023 -59.60 -33.55 49.54
CA SER A 1023 -58.93 -34.85 49.63
C SER A 1023 -58.45 -35.32 48.25
N ARG A 1024 -59.31 -35.25 47.24
CA ARG A 1024 -58.93 -35.56 45.85
C ARG A 1024 -57.81 -34.67 45.34
N ALA A 1025 -57.86 -33.37 45.63
CA ALA A 1025 -56.87 -32.40 45.16
C ALA A 1025 -55.46 -32.67 45.71
N VAL A 1026 -55.34 -33.27 46.89
CA VAL A 1026 -54.05 -33.67 47.49
C VAL A 1026 -53.66 -35.14 47.21
N GLY A 1027 -54.38 -35.81 46.32
CA GLY A 1027 -54.11 -37.20 45.90
C GLY A 1027 -54.67 -38.28 46.82
N LEU A 1028 -55.65 -37.96 47.67
CA LEU A 1028 -56.36 -38.92 48.51
C LEU A 1028 -57.71 -39.31 47.91
N ASP A 1029 -58.22 -40.49 48.30
CA ASP A 1029 -59.58 -40.89 47.99
C ASP A 1029 -60.59 -39.87 48.59
N PRO A 1030 -61.64 -39.42 47.88
CA PRO A 1030 -62.63 -38.48 48.40
C PRO A 1030 -63.36 -38.96 49.66
N ALA A 1031 -63.46 -40.28 49.86
CA ALA A 1031 -64.03 -40.92 51.05
C ALA A 1031 -62.96 -41.26 52.10
N ALA A 1032 -61.70 -40.83 51.92
CA ALA A 1032 -60.65 -41.06 52.88
C ALA A 1032 -61.01 -40.46 54.25
N PRO A 1033 -60.74 -41.16 55.36
CA PRO A 1033 -60.98 -40.63 56.69
C PRO A 1033 -60.24 -39.31 56.88
N ARG A 1034 -60.91 -38.32 57.47
CA ARG A 1034 -60.39 -36.97 57.72
C ARG A 1034 -58.98 -36.95 58.35
N ARG A 1035 -58.65 -37.90 59.23
CA ARG A 1035 -57.31 -38.06 59.81
C ARG A 1035 -56.20 -38.24 58.78
N ARG A 1036 -56.48 -38.87 57.63
CA ARG A 1036 -55.51 -39.01 56.52
C ARG A 1036 -55.29 -37.68 55.81
N LEU A 1037 -56.34 -36.87 55.66
CA LEU A 1037 -56.22 -35.53 55.11
C LEU A 1037 -55.37 -34.63 56.01
N VAL A 1038 -55.63 -34.64 57.31
CA VAL A 1038 -54.80 -33.93 58.32
C VAL A 1038 -53.34 -34.39 58.24
N SER A 1039 -53.11 -35.71 58.22
CA SER A 1039 -51.75 -36.26 58.11
C SER A 1039 -51.06 -35.81 56.82
N ARG A 1040 -51.79 -35.75 55.70
CA ARG A 1040 -51.26 -35.31 54.40
C ARG A 1040 -50.81 -33.85 54.42
N PHE A 1041 -51.58 -32.95 55.04
CA PHE A 1041 -51.17 -31.55 55.18
C PHE A 1041 -49.99 -31.37 56.16
N ARG A 1042 -49.90 -32.20 57.21
CA ARG A 1042 -48.72 -32.21 58.10
C ARG A 1042 -47.44 -32.66 57.39
N TYR A 1043 -47.51 -33.72 56.57
CA TYR A 1043 -46.36 -34.13 55.74
C TYR A 1043 -45.93 -33.05 54.75
N ARG A 1044 -46.91 -32.29 54.23
CA ARG A 1044 -46.68 -31.10 53.40
C ARG A 1044 -46.19 -29.88 54.18
N ARG A 1045 -45.92 -29.98 55.49
CA ARG A 1045 -45.52 -28.86 56.37
C ARG A 1045 -46.52 -27.69 56.36
N GLN A 1046 -47.80 -28.00 56.25
CA GLN A 1046 -48.93 -27.05 56.29
C GLN A 1046 -49.75 -27.32 57.55
N ASP A 1047 -49.09 -27.20 58.72
CA ASP A 1047 -49.68 -27.54 60.03
C ASP A 1047 -50.88 -26.64 60.36
N ASP A 1048 -50.85 -25.38 59.94
CA ASP A 1048 -51.95 -24.43 60.05
C ASP A 1048 -53.24 -24.95 59.38
N ILE A 1049 -53.12 -25.44 58.14
CA ILE A 1049 -54.23 -26.01 57.39
C ILE A 1049 -54.67 -27.35 58.02
N ALA A 1050 -53.72 -28.15 58.49
CA ALA A 1050 -54.01 -29.44 59.14
C ALA A 1050 -54.81 -29.26 60.43
N ASP A 1051 -54.48 -28.25 61.23
CA ASP A 1051 -55.15 -27.93 62.49
C ASP A 1051 -56.55 -27.34 62.22
N GLN A 1052 -56.70 -26.43 61.25
CA GLN A 1052 -58.01 -25.96 60.77
C GLN A 1052 -58.89 -27.13 60.29
N ILE A 1053 -58.32 -28.07 59.51
CA ILE A 1053 -59.03 -29.27 59.09
C ILE A 1053 -59.37 -30.15 60.29
N THR A 1054 -58.66 -30.11 61.42
CA THR A 1054 -58.97 -30.90 62.63
C THR A 1054 -60.12 -30.29 63.45
N GLU A 1055 -60.36 -28.98 63.33
CA GLU A 1055 -61.38 -28.25 64.11
C GLU A 1055 -62.77 -28.19 63.46
N LEU A 1056 -62.92 -28.54 62.17
CA LEU A 1056 -64.24 -28.65 61.52
C LEU A 1056 -65.21 -29.58 62.29
N PRO A 1057 -66.52 -29.29 62.32
CA PRO A 1057 -67.51 -30.16 62.95
C PRO A 1057 -67.65 -31.50 62.18
N THR A 1058 -67.59 -32.62 62.88
CA THR A 1058 -67.95 -33.94 62.33
C THR A 1058 -69.48 -34.05 62.22
N ARG A 1059 -70.03 -34.33 61.04
CA ARG A 1059 -71.45 -34.65 60.90
C ARG A 1059 -71.77 -35.93 61.68
N GLU A 1060 -72.54 -35.81 62.77
CA GLU A 1060 -73.37 -36.90 63.30
C GLU A 1060 -74.84 -36.61 62.96
N GLU A 1061 -75.44 -37.56 62.26
CA GLU A 1061 -76.82 -38.11 62.35
C GLU A 1061 -78.08 -37.22 62.50
N PRO A 1062 -79.23 -37.67 61.95
CA PRO A 1062 -80.39 -36.82 61.70
C PRO A 1062 -81.13 -36.44 62.99
N SER A 1063 -81.60 -35.19 63.03
CA SER A 1063 -82.63 -34.73 63.97
C SER A 1063 -83.90 -35.58 63.78
N SER A 1064 -84.16 -36.46 64.73
CA SER A 1064 -85.48 -37.06 64.95
C SER A 1064 -86.29 -36.19 65.92
N ALA A 1065 -87.30 -35.50 65.35
CA ALA A 1065 -88.62 -35.18 65.93
C ALA A 1065 -88.69 -34.21 67.14
N HIS A 1066 -89.66 -33.31 67.32
CA HIS A 1066 -91.03 -33.06 66.80
C HIS A 1066 -91.47 -31.63 67.24
N PRO A 1067 -92.63 -31.07 66.84
CA PRO A 1067 -93.61 -31.51 65.82
C PRO A 1067 -93.69 -30.60 64.58
#